data_AF-A0A7X7IRX1-F1
#
_entry.id   AF-A0A7X7IRX1-F1
#
_cell.length_a   1.000
_cell.length_b   1.000
_cell.length_c   1.000
_cell.angle_alpha   90.00
_cell.angle_beta   90.00
_cell.angle_gamma   90.00
#
_symmetry.space_group_name_H-M   'P 1'
#
loop_
_entity.id
_entity.type
_entity.pdbx_description
1 polymer ?
#
loop_
_entity_poly.entity_id
_entity_poly.type
_entity_poly.pdbx_seq_one_letter_code
_entity_poly.pdbx_strand_id
1 'polypeptide(L)'
;GLYTFNHLVDLEDVSTGIAITNADAEAGGLYTFSKVAIDNATSAALMIDGGQSVVTINGLITQNAPTAGLAVDIKGGHSGTLTFNEKTTGEGVIVATAGAGLAFNDADGTYDFNHAIRLSGDMTAGISITGDSGGRFDFDNAAITNIDGVAFNLNGGTADVNFTGKITQTTGAQAAVNVEGGHTGSITFNEQTTDAGVIVASSGAGLTFNQADGLYTFNHLVDLDNLVNGISITDSDGSFTFAKATIDDATGAALLVNGGSANVNFTGLITQDAAGAGYAVDVLGSHTGTINLSEKTSGEGVIIASQGGGLRFTDADGTYNVNHKADLDNLAVGIDITDSDGTFKFSNALIDDATVAAVRIDGGEANVNFTGLITQDAAGAGYATHILGEHTGTVTFNEVTSGAGVIVASTGPGLLFNEADGLYTYNHKITLSGGAVVDVVDSEGTINFNSTASKISNSSGTAFTVENGSATVSYNGTIATTGGKPVELIGNTGGTVTFNGKIESTDEGILVQNNTAGTFRFNGLVDLDTTTEDAISLLGNATASEVVFTNLDVTTTTGDGLVADGGTLTVTGTTNKLAATGGTALSLTGVTIGASGARFQSVSADGGTNGIVLNGLTGGALSVGLGGNSPGDGGTIQNTTGHGVMVTNCANVSLNNMLVTGAGGDGINLSHTGAGAFNVTIADSNLNNNAAQGIALNANGTGNMRLTLNDNVLTQNGAESIEVTVGASAGNTYVTLNNNDINNTSGDQAFLMTVNGGTTYLLATGGNFVSNSTDPAFDVIVNPNAKLNATVTDNSFASSAGLGLRVWNTGDGATVRLSMLDNQATSASQPALPYQLRNDASSAGAFSVEKRTTPVPADPMVDQEPDANMRNGADNRYDPGDSNTWIIDFNKGGVGGNFNSFTTDSGNIPTP
;
A
#
# COMPACT_ATOMS: atom_id res chain seq x y z
N GLY A 1 -80.76 -15.57 -3.82
CA GLY A 1 -82.07 -14.90 -3.63
C GLY A 1 -81.86 -13.42 -3.34
N LEU A 2 -82.90 -12.57 -3.45
CA LEU A 2 -82.84 -11.14 -3.07
C LEU A 2 -83.51 -10.94 -1.71
N TYR A 3 -82.78 -10.38 -0.75
CA TYR A 3 -83.23 -10.13 0.62
C TYR A 3 -82.95 -8.68 1.00
N THR A 4 -83.99 -7.91 1.30
CA THR A 4 -83.87 -6.48 1.63
C THR A 4 -84.56 -6.17 2.97
N PHE A 5 -83.81 -5.57 3.89
CA PHE A 5 -84.26 -5.17 5.22
C PHE A 5 -84.26 -3.64 5.31
N ASN A 6 -85.43 -3.02 5.10
CA ASN A 6 -85.58 -1.57 4.98
C ASN A 6 -85.71 -0.81 6.33
N HIS A 7 -86.00 -1.53 7.41
CA HIS A 7 -86.17 -0.96 8.76
C HIS A 7 -84.92 -1.19 9.62
N LEU A 8 -84.86 -0.50 10.76
CA LEU A 8 -83.79 -0.71 11.74
C LEU A 8 -83.77 -2.18 12.18
N VAL A 9 -82.63 -2.84 11.96
CA VAL A 9 -82.26 -4.09 12.61
C VAL A 9 -81.40 -3.71 13.82
N ASP A 10 -81.91 -3.96 15.02
CA ASP A 10 -81.27 -3.59 16.30
C ASP A 10 -81.05 -4.88 17.10
N LEU A 11 -79.80 -5.24 17.35
CA LEU A 11 -79.40 -6.51 17.97
C LEU A 11 -78.43 -6.23 19.13
N GLU A 12 -78.90 -6.39 20.36
CA GLU A 12 -78.15 -6.11 21.60
C GLU A 12 -77.84 -7.41 22.36
N ASP A 13 -76.59 -7.58 22.80
CA ASP A 13 -76.10 -8.68 23.66
C ASP A 13 -76.43 -10.11 23.14
N VAL A 14 -76.45 -10.28 21.82
CA VAL A 14 -76.73 -11.57 21.17
C VAL A 14 -75.50 -12.48 21.10
N SER A 15 -75.68 -13.77 20.79
CA SER A 15 -74.53 -14.64 20.51
C SER A 15 -73.87 -14.29 19.17
N THR A 16 -74.68 -14.17 18.13
CA THR A 16 -74.26 -13.81 16.78
C THR A 16 -75.27 -12.79 16.24
N GLY A 17 -74.80 -11.69 15.68
CA GLY A 17 -75.66 -10.64 15.13
C GLY A 17 -76.31 -11.07 13.82
N ILE A 18 -75.62 -10.82 12.70
CA ILE A 18 -76.02 -11.28 11.38
C ILE A 18 -75.13 -12.45 10.97
N ALA A 19 -75.73 -13.60 10.67
CA ALA A 19 -75.03 -14.77 10.16
C ALA A 19 -75.56 -15.16 8.77
N ILE A 20 -74.66 -15.28 7.80
CA ILE A 20 -74.94 -15.80 6.46
C ILE A 20 -74.04 -17.02 6.25
N THR A 21 -74.64 -18.21 6.31
CA THR A 21 -73.94 -19.48 6.08
C THR A 21 -74.40 -20.09 4.77
N ASN A 22 -73.46 -20.27 3.84
CA ASN A 22 -73.72 -20.81 2.53
C ASN A 22 -73.49 -22.33 2.52
N ALA A 23 -74.29 -23.06 1.74
CA ALA A 23 -74.25 -24.52 1.73
C ALA A 23 -73.05 -25.09 0.95
N ASP A 24 -72.51 -24.32 0.00
CA ASP A 24 -71.37 -24.65 -0.84
C ASP A 24 -70.70 -23.36 -1.37
N ALA A 25 -69.60 -23.52 -2.12
CA ALA A 25 -68.80 -22.41 -2.65
C ALA A 25 -69.51 -21.57 -3.74
N GLU A 26 -70.58 -22.08 -4.35
CA GLU A 26 -71.35 -21.39 -5.40
C GLU A 26 -72.65 -20.78 -4.86
N ALA A 27 -73.06 -21.16 -3.65
CA ALA A 27 -74.25 -20.64 -2.99
C ALA A 27 -74.11 -19.15 -2.69
N GLY A 28 -75.14 -18.37 -3.02
CA GLY A 28 -75.13 -16.93 -2.82
C GLY A 28 -76.50 -16.28 -2.80
N GLY A 29 -76.53 -15.05 -2.29
CA GLY A 29 -77.70 -14.19 -2.29
C GLY A 29 -77.29 -12.72 -2.23
N LEU A 30 -78.20 -11.84 -2.67
CA LEU A 30 -78.05 -10.39 -2.53
C LEU A 30 -78.79 -9.97 -1.26
N TYR A 31 -78.05 -9.54 -0.25
CA TYR A 31 -78.55 -9.09 1.05
C TYR A 31 -78.30 -7.60 1.19
N THR A 32 -79.35 -6.81 1.44
CA THR A 32 -79.22 -5.38 1.70
C THR A 32 -79.90 -5.02 3.00
N PHE A 33 -79.13 -4.54 3.97
CA PHE A 33 -79.62 -4.04 5.24
C PHE A 33 -79.50 -2.51 5.26
N SER A 34 -80.63 -1.81 5.15
CA SER A 34 -80.64 -0.35 4.99
C SER A 34 -80.31 0.42 6.28
N LYS A 35 -80.46 -0.22 7.45
CA LYS A 35 -80.21 0.39 8.76
C LYS A 35 -79.92 -0.70 9.80
N VAL A 36 -78.68 -0.81 10.28
CA VAL A 36 -78.27 -1.82 11.27
C VAL A 36 -77.64 -1.17 12.51
N ALA A 37 -77.90 -1.73 13.69
CA ALA A 37 -77.16 -1.54 14.93
C ALA A 37 -76.94 -2.92 15.57
N ILE A 38 -75.70 -3.28 15.88
CA ILE A 38 -75.37 -4.52 16.58
C ILE A 38 -74.43 -4.17 17.72
N ASP A 39 -74.84 -4.47 18.95
CA ASP A 39 -74.10 -4.12 20.16
C ASP A 39 -73.73 -5.40 20.94
N ASN A 40 -72.44 -5.57 21.23
CA ASN A 40 -71.86 -6.57 22.14
C ASN A 40 -72.19 -8.05 21.83
N ALA A 41 -72.07 -8.47 20.57
CA ALA A 41 -72.25 -9.88 20.22
C ALA A 41 -71.12 -10.74 20.79
N THR A 42 -71.45 -11.83 21.51
CA THR A 42 -70.45 -12.65 22.23
C THR A 42 -69.63 -13.61 21.36
N SER A 43 -70.05 -13.89 20.13
CA SER A 43 -69.31 -14.70 19.15
C SER A 43 -68.84 -13.87 17.95
N ALA A 44 -69.77 -13.38 17.14
CA ALA A 44 -69.49 -12.50 15.99
C ALA A 44 -70.67 -11.57 15.72
N ALA A 45 -70.43 -10.26 15.56
CA ALA A 45 -71.49 -9.33 15.22
C ALA A 45 -71.95 -9.51 13.76
N LEU A 46 -71.02 -9.69 12.83
CA LEU A 46 -71.28 -10.13 11.46
C LEU A 46 -70.47 -11.40 11.16
N MET A 47 -71.13 -12.45 10.67
CA MET A 47 -70.47 -13.67 10.20
C MET A 47 -70.94 -14.03 8.79
N ILE A 48 -69.99 -14.27 7.88
CA ILE A 48 -70.25 -14.86 6.56
C ILE A 48 -69.35 -16.09 6.38
N ASP A 49 -69.97 -17.23 6.09
CA ASP A 49 -69.28 -18.53 6.00
C ASP A 49 -69.53 -19.17 4.63
N GLY A 50 -68.50 -19.18 3.80
CA GLY A 50 -68.45 -19.72 2.44
C GLY A 50 -69.30 -18.97 1.40
N GLY A 51 -69.24 -19.43 0.15
CA GLY A 51 -70.13 -19.00 -0.95
C GLY A 51 -69.83 -17.63 -1.56
N GLN A 52 -70.74 -17.15 -2.40
CA GLN A 52 -70.62 -15.93 -3.23
C GLN A 52 -71.69 -14.89 -2.90
N SER A 53 -72.03 -14.74 -1.61
CA SER A 53 -73.06 -13.78 -1.19
C SER A 53 -72.60 -12.33 -1.44
N VAL A 54 -73.52 -11.49 -1.92
CA VAL A 54 -73.33 -10.04 -2.01
C VAL A 54 -74.10 -9.39 -0.88
N VAL A 55 -73.40 -8.77 0.06
CA VAL A 55 -73.95 -8.24 1.31
C VAL A 55 -73.65 -6.76 1.40
N THR A 56 -74.69 -5.94 1.51
CA THR A 56 -74.57 -4.51 1.80
C THR A 56 -75.19 -4.24 3.16
N ILE A 57 -74.43 -3.65 4.07
CA ILE A 57 -74.92 -3.22 5.38
C ILE A 57 -74.64 -1.74 5.55
N ASN A 58 -75.72 -1.00 5.83
CA ASN A 58 -75.66 0.40 6.23
C ASN A 58 -75.93 0.47 7.73
N GLY A 59 -74.90 0.58 8.56
CA GLY A 59 -75.03 0.33 10.00
C GLY A 59 -73.81 0.67 10.84
N LEU A 60 -73.94 0.43 12.14
CA LEU A 60 -72.86 0.49 13.12
C LEU A 60 -72.82 -0.83 13.91
N ILE A 61 -71.63 -1.41 14.05
CA ILE A 61 -71.33 -2.48 14.99
C ILE A 61 -70.56 -1.88 16.18
N THR A 62 -71.02 -2.14 17.39
CA THR A 62 -70.34 -1.75 18.64
C THR A 62 -69.92 -3.00 19.43
N GLN A 63 -68.64 -3.17 19.75
CA GLN A 63 -68.12 -4.32 20.51
C GLN A 63 -67.26 -3.83 21.68
N ASN A 64 -67.90 -3.47 22.80
CA ASN A 64 -67.23 -2.82 23.94
C ASN A 64 -67.28 -3.63 25.24
N ALA A 65 -68.08 -4.71 25.30
CA ALA A 65 -68.15 -5.58 26.45
C ALA A 65 -66.92 -6.50 26.55
N PRO A 66 -66.39 -6.82 27.75
CA PRO A 66 -65.29 -7.78 27.91
C PRO A 66 -65.59 -9.19 27.38
N THR A 67 -66.87 -9.52 27.18
CA THR A 67 -67.35 -10.79 26.59
C THR A 67 -67.63 -10.69 25.10
N ALA A 68 -67.37 -9.55 24.47
CA ALA A 68 -67.57 -9.37 23.04
C ALA A 68 -66.63 -10.29 22.23
N GLY A 69 -67.18 -10.88 21.17
CA GLY A 69 -66.44 -11.68 20.19
C GLY A 69 -65.95 -10.82 19.02
N LEU A 70 -65.90 -11.41 17.83
CA LEU A 70 -65.47 -10.71 16.61
C LEU A 70 -66.46 -9.61 16.20
N ALA A 71 -65.97 -8.47 15.71
CA ALA A 71 -66.82 -7.48 15.04
C ALA A 71 -67.26 -8.01 13.65
N VAL A 72 -66.32 -8.60 12.91
CA VAL A 72 -66.57 -9.24 11.61
C VAL A 72 -65.80 -10.55 11.55
N ASP A 73 -66.47 -11.62 11.10
CA ASP A 73 -65.91 -12.95 10.87
C ASP A 73 -66.28 -13.43 9.46
N ILE A 74 -65.34 -13.33 8.51
CA ILE A 74 -65.50 -13.87 7.17
C ILE A 74 -64.64 -15.11 7.04
N LYS A 75 -65.24 -16.23 6.65
CA LYS A 75 -64.51 -17.49 6.57
C LYS A 75 -65.01 -18.46 5.50
N GLY A 76 -64.24 -19.53 5.29
CA GLY A 76 -64.68 -20.73 4.57
C GLY A 76 -64.68 -20.60 3.04
N GLY A 77 -63.74 -19.84 2.47
CA GLY A 77 -63.60 -19.64 1.03
C GLY A 77 -64.64 -18.68 0.47
N HIS A 78 -65.08 -17.69 1.26
CA HIS A 78 -66.08 -16.73 0.79
C HIS A 78 -65.50 -15.90 -0.37
N SER A 79 -66.15 -15.93 -1.53
CA SER A 79 -65.69 -15.27 -2.77
C SER A 79 -66.67 -14.19 -3.27
N GLY A 80 -67.69 -13.85 -2.47
CA GLY A 80 -68.67 -12.81 -2.77
C GLY A 80 -68.21 -11.38 -2.44
N THR A 81 -69.16 -10.47 -2.24
CA THR A 81 -68.86 -9.06 -1.92
C THR A 81 -69.50 -8.65 -0.60
N LEU A 82 -68.75 -8.00 0.29
CA LEU A 82 -69.29 -7.29 1.44
C LEU A 82 -69.04 -5.79 1.26
N THR A 83 -70.09 -4.98 1.37
CA THR A 83 -69.99 -3.51 1.40
C THR A 83 -70.58 -2.98 2.70
N PHE A 84 -69.79 -2.20 3.44
CA PHE A 84 -70.14 -1.63 4.73
C PHE A 84 -70.15 -0.10 4.66
N ASN A 85 -71.32 0.51 4.88
CA ASN A 85 -71.50 1.97 4.87
C ASN A 85 -72.03 2.46 6.21
N GLU A 86 -71.70 3.70 6.57
CA GLU A 86 -72.28 4.30 7.76
C GLU A 86 -73.77 4.55 7.59
N LYS A 87 -74.49 4.47 8.70
CA LYS A 87 -75.94 4.67 8.76
C LYS A 87 -76.33 6.13 8.93
N THR A 88 -75.54 6.89 9.69
CA THR A 88 -75.61 8.34 9.75
C THR A 88 -74.22 8.93 9.59
N THR A 89 -74.15 10.13 9.01
CA THR A 89 -72.88 10.76 8.68
C THR A 89 -72.03 10.99 9.93
N GLY A 90 -70.86 10.37 9.99
CA GLY A 90 -69.88 10.51 11.07
C GLY A 90 -69.96 9.45 12.18
N GLU A 91 -70.97 8.58 12.19
CA GLU A 91 -71.04 7.46 13.15
C GLU A 91 -69.95 6.42 12.87
N GLY A 92 -69.55 6.25 11.61
CA GLY A 92 -68.71 5.14 11.19
C GLY A 92 -69.51 3.84 11.03
N VAL A 93 -68.77 2.74 10.89
CA VAL A 93 -69.31 1.40 10.65
C VAL A 93 -68.97 0.40 11.74
N ILE A 94 -67.83 0.57 12.42
CA ILE A 94 -67.39 -0.32 13.51
C ILE A 94 -66.76 0.53 14.63
N VAL A 95 -67.13 0.26 15.87
CA VAL A 95 -66.46 0.73 17.08
C VAL A 95 -66.26 -0.47 18.01
N ALA A 96 -65.02 -0.86 18.27
CA ALA A 96 -64.69 -1.97 19.16
C ALA A 96 -63.64 -1.55 20.18
N THR A 97 -63.86 -1.90 21.45
CA THR A 97 -62.91 -1.66 22.55
C THR A 97 -62.48 -2.93 23.31
N ALA A 98 -63.04 -4.08 22.97
CA ALA A 98 -62.78 -5.37 23.62
C ALA A 98 -62.96 -6.53 22.62
N GLY A 99 -62.44 -7.71 22.94
CA GLY A 99 -62.55 -8.90 22.08
C GLY A 99 -61.56 -8.89 20.92
N ALA A 100 -61.96 -9.43 19.76
CA ALA A 100 -61.18 -9.42 18.53
C ALA A 100 -61.88 -8.54 17.48
N GLY A 101 -61.11 -7.83 16.64
CA GLY A 101 -61.65 -6.90 15.67
C GLY A 101 -62.29 -7.60 14.46
N LEU A 102 -61.60 -7.55 13.32
CA LEU A 102 -62.08 -8.10 12.05
C LEU A 102 -61.21 -9.30 11.67
N ALA A 103 -61.83 -10.45 11.47
CA ALA A 103 -61.16 -11.67 11.01
C ALA A 103 -61.66 -12.07 9.62
N PHE A 104 -60.71 -12.34 8.75
CA PHE A 104 -60.90 -12.87 7.40
C PHE A 104 -60.01 -14.10 7.29
N ASN A 105 -60.60 -15.28 7.16
CA ASN A 105 -59.88 -16.56 7.17
C ASN A 105 -60.32 -17.39 5.96
N ASP A 106 -59.44 -17.58 4.97
CA ASP A 106 -59.82 -18.13 3.67
C ASP A 106 -60.92 -17.26 3.02
N ALA A 107 -60.62 -15.96 2.87
CA ALA A 107 -61.52 -14.93 2.40
C ALA A 107 -61.06 -14.37 1.04
N ASP A 108 -61.72 -14.84 -0.02
CA ASP A 108 -61.31 -14.61 -1.42
C ASP A 108 -62.16 -13.58 -2.16
N GLY A 109 -63.11 -12.96 -1.45
CA GLY A 109 -64.09 -12.03 -2.00
C GLY A 109 -63.57 -10.60 -2.13
N THR A 110 -64.52 -9.66 -2.26
CA THR A 110 -64.28 -8.21 -2.18
C THR A 110 -64.93 -7.67 -0.91
N TYR A 111 -64.16 -6.94 -0.09
CA TYR A 111 -64.59 -6.46 1.21
C TYR A 111 -64.34 -4.95 1.31
N ASP A 112 -65.38 -4.16 1.08
CA ASP A 112 -65.33 -2.70 1.03
C ASP A 112 -65.91 -2.09 2.32
N PHE A 113 -65.05 -1.47 3.14
CA PHE A 113 -65.42 -0.72 4.33
C PHE A 113 -65.26 0.78 4.07
N ASN A 114 -66.32 1.40 3.56
CA ASN A 114 -66.28 2.75 2.98
C ASN A 114 -66.23 3.90 4.01
N HIS A 115 -66.32 3.61 5.32
CA HIS A 115 -66.42 4.61 6.39
C HIS A 115 -65.68 4.16 7.66
N ALA A 116 -65.76 4.97 8.74
CA ALA A 116 -64.89 4.84 9.90
C ALA A 116 -64.97 3.48 10.62
N ILE A 117 -63.84 2.79 10.73
CA ILE A 117 -63.59 1.66 11.65
C ILE A 117 -62.75 2.19 12.81
N ARG A 118 -63.16 1.96 14.06
CA ARG A 118 -62.42 2.36 15.27
C ARG A 118 -62.20 1.16 16.17
N LEU A 119 -60.96 0.70 16.28
CA LEU A 119 -60.55 -0.43 17.11
C LEU A 119 -59.57 0.08 18.19
N SER A 120 -59.80 -0.25 19.46
CA SER A 120 -58.96 0.22 20.57
C SER A 120 -59.10 -0.66 21.82
N GLY A 121 -58.42 -0.32 22.91
CA GLY A 121 -58.62 -1.00 24.21
C GLY A 121 -57.93 -2.35 24.30
N ASP A 122 -58.40 -3.25 25.14
CA ASP A 122 -57.76 -4.55 25.45
C ASP A 122 -58.02 -5.64 24.38
N MET A 123 -58.15 -5.22 23.11
CA MET A 123 -58.43 -6.13 22.01
C MET A 123 -57.25 -7.06 21.71
N THR A 124 -57.53 -8.34 21.50
CA THR A 124 -56.50 -9.37 21.24
C THR A 124 -56.04 -9.43 19.78
N ALA A 125 -56.75 -8.77 18.87
CA ALA A 125 -56.40 -8.62 17.46
C ALA A 125 -57.16 -7.45 16.83
N GLY A 126 -56.51 -6.69 15.94
CA GLY A 126 -57.14 -5.62 15.17
C GLY A 126 -57.81 -6.16 13.90
N ILE A 127 -57.15 -5.99 12.75
CA ILE A 127 -57.56 -6.60 11.48
C ILE A 127 -56.66 -7.81 11.22
N SER A 128 -57.25 -8.97 10.94
CA SER A 128 -56.52 -10.21 10.66
C SER A 128 -57.01 -10.86 9.37
N ILE A 129 -56.13 -11.01 8.39
CA ILE A 129 -56.35 -11.71 7.12
C ILE A 129 -55.47 -12.96 7.10
N THR A 130 -56.06 -14.13 7.05
CA THR A 130 -55.39 -15.41 7.35
C THR A 130 -55.93 -16.52 6.47
N GLY A 131 -55.36 -17.74 6.59
CA GLY A 131 -55.87 -18.92 5.90
C GLY A 131 -55.72 -18.83 4.39
N ASP A 132 -54.61 -18.29 3.91
CA ASP A 132 -54.29 -18.15 2.49
C ASP A 132 -55.30 -17.31 1.67
N SER A 133 -55.98 -16.36 2.33
CA SER A 133 -56.94 -15.44 1.70
C SER A 133 -56.38 -14.76 0.43
N GLY A 134 -57.12 -14.80 -0.67
CA GLY A 134 -56.77 -14.17 -1.95
C GLY A 134 -57.61 -12.94 -2.32
N GLY A 135 -58.49 -12.48 -1.42
CA GLY A 135 -59.48 -11.44 -1.71
C GLY A 135 -58.93 -10.02 -1.81
N ARG A 136 -59.83 -9.09 -2.18
CA ARG A 136 -59.58 -7.64 -2.17
C ARG A 136 -60.21 -7.01 -0.94
N PHE A 137 -59.43 -6.26 -0.16
CA PHE A 137 -59.84 -5.66 1.10
C PHE A 137 -59.60 -4.15 1.06
N ASP A 138 -60.66 -3.35 1.08
CA ASP A 138 -60.58 -1.90 1.10
C ASP A 138 -61.09 -1.36 2.45
N PHE A 139 -60.22 -0.69 3.19
CA PHE A 139 -60.54 0.00 4.44
C PHE A 139 -60.33 1.52 4.24
N ASP A 140 -61.40 2.28 3.99
CA ASP A 140 -61.27 3.70 3.60
C ASP A 140 -60.95 4.67 4.75
N ASN A 141 -61.26 4.27 5.99
CA ASN A 141 -61.06 5.08 7.19
C ASN A 141 -60.93 4.16 8.41
N ALA A 142 -59.78 3.54 8.59
CA ALA A 142 -59.53 2.65 9.73
C ALA A 142 -58.61 3.30 10.77
N ALA A 143 -59.04 3.35 12.02
CA ALA A 143 -58.24 3.77 13.17
C ALA A 143 -58.08 2.60 14.13
N ILE A 144 -56.84 2.16 14.35
CA ILE A 144 -56.49 1.12 15.33
C ILE A 144 -55.57 1.76 16.38
N THR A 145 -55.97 1.77 17.64
CA THR A 145 -55.27 2.53 18.69
C THR A 145 -55.05 1.71 19.95
N ASN A 146 -53.79 1.41 20.26
CA ASN A 146 -53.30 0.80 21.50
C ASN A 146 -54.08 -0.44 21.89
N ILE A 147 -53.98 -1.47 21.06
CA ILE A 147 -54.54 -2.79 21.33
C ILE A 147 -53.47 -3.74 21.90
N ASP A 148 -53.90 -4.76 22.65
CA ASP A 148 -53.00 -5.76 23.25
C ASP A 148 -52.39 -6.70 22.20
N GLY A 149 -53.13 -6.97 21.11
CA GLY A 149 -52.71 -7.83 20.00
C GLY A 149 -51.96 -7.14 18.86
N VAL A 150 -51.78 -7.88 17.77
CA VAL A 150 -51.28 -7.32 16.50
C VAL A 150 -52.36 -6.43 15.88
N ALA A 151 -52.00 -5.19 15.53
CA ALA A 151 -52.95 -4.22 14.98
C ALA A 151 -53.40 -4.60 13.56
N PHE A 152 -52.46 -4.95 12.70
CA PHE A 152 -52.75 -5.49 11.38
C PHE A 152 -51.94 -6.78 11.15
N ASN A 153 -52.63 -7.91 10.97
CA ASN A 153 -52.02 -9.21 10.76
C ASN A 153 -52.43 -9.79 9.40
N LEU A 154 -51.46 -10.31 8.66
CA LEU A 154 -51.68 -10.96 7.38
C LEU A 154 -50.80 -12.21 7.28
N ASN A 155 -51.41 -13.39 7.09
CA ASN A 155 -50.72 -14.67 7.08
C ASN A 155 -51.11 -15.51 5.85
N GLY A 156 -50.17 -15.64 4.92
CA GLY A 156 -50.29 -16.39 3.67
C GLY A 156 -51.13 -15.71 2.59
N GLY A 157 -51.35 -16.42 1.49
CA GLY A 157 -52.29 -16.03 0.43
C GLY A 157 -51.80 -14.96 -0.55
N THR A 158 -52.75 -14.39 -1.28
CA THR A 158 -52.51 -13.41 -2.36
C THR A 158 -53.39 -12.16 -2.22
N ALA A 159 -53.79 -11.82 -0.99
CA ALA A 159 -54.70 -10.73 -0.71
C ALA A 159 -54.19 -9.37 -1.23
N ASP A 160 -55.11 -8.58 -1.78
CA ASP A 160 -54.87 -7.19 -2.17
C ASP A 160 -55.55 -6.25 -1.18
N VAL A 161 -54.77 -5.54 -0.37
CA VAL A 161 -55.27 -4.70 0.73
C VAL A 161 -54.98 -3.23 0.48
N ASN A 162 -56.02 -2.40 0.52
CA ASN A 162 -55.91 -0.95 0.61
C ASN A 162 -56.35 -0.49 2.00
N PHE A 163 -55.40 -0.08 2.83
CA PHE A 163 -55.65 0.50 4.15
C PHE A 163 -55.48 2.02 4.09
N THR A 164 -56.56 2.77 4.28
CA THR A 164 -56.55 4.22 4.46
C THR A 164 -56.96 4.54 5.88
N GLY A 165 -56.08 5.17 6.65
CA GLY A 165 -56.30 5.28 8.08
C GLY A 165 -55.04 5.57 8.90
N LYS A 166 -55.10 5.21 10.18
CA LYS A 166 -53.98 5.33 11.12
C LYS A 166 -53.94 4.15 12.10
N ILE A 167 -52.76 3.56 12.26
CA ILE A 167 -52.44 2.63 13.35
C ILE A 167 -51.60 3.38 14.38
N THR A 168 -51.94 3.26 15.66
CA THR A 168 -51.19 3.81 16.80
C THR A 168 -50.97 2.70 17.81
N GLN A 169 -49.72 2.31 18.07
CA GLN A 169 -49.32 1.27 19.03
C GLN A 169 -48.20 1.79 19.95
N THR A 170 -48.56 2.61 20.93
CA THR A 170 -47.60 3.25 21.87
C THR A 170 -47.53 2.57 23.24
N THR A 171 -48.46 1.66 23.53
CA THR A 171 -48.51 0.91 24.80
C THR A 171 -48.66 -0.60 24.61
N GLY A 172 -48.84 -1.07 23.37
CA GLY A 172 -49.00 -2.49 23.03
C GLY A 172 -47.66 -3.21 22.90
N ALA A 173 -47.58 -4.46 23.33
CA ALA A 173 -46.34 -5.25 23.30
C ALA A 173 -46.07 -5.96 21.95
N GLN A 174 -47.03 -5.94 21.03
CA GLN A 174 -47.01 -6.70 19.78
C GLN A 174 -46.77 -5.80 18.56
N ALA A 175 -46.52 -6.43 17.40
CA ALA A 175 -46.30 -5.73 16.14
C ALA A 175 -47.45 -4.81 15.73
N ALA A 176 -47.13 -3.64 15.17
CA ALA A 176 -48.12 -2.78 14.53
C ALA A 176 -48.61 -3.39 13.20
N VAL A 177 -47.70 -3.99 12.44
CA VAL A 177 -48.00 -4.74 11.22
C VAL A 177 -47.20 -6.04 11.28
N ASN A 178 -47.88 -7.17 11.09
CA ASN A 178 -47.27 -8.48 10.90
C ASN A 178 -47.71 -9.06 9.56
N VAL A 179 -46.75 -9.40 8.70
CA VAL A 179 -46.97 -10.16 7.47
C VAL A 179 -46.12 -11.41 7.51
N GLU A 180 -46.74 -12.57 7.35
CA GLU A 180 -46.05 -13.86 7.38
C GLU A 180 -46.63 -14.87 6.39
N GLY A 181 -46.00 -16.04 6.29
CA GLY A 181 -46.59 -17.22 5.66
C GLY A 181 -46.49 -17.29 4.13
N GLY A 182 -45.56 -16.57 3.50
CA GLY A 182 -45.36 -16.63 2.04
C GLY A 182 -46.33 -15.75 1.26
N HIS A 183 -46.84 -14.66 1.85
CA HIS A 183 -47.82 -13.81 1.18
C HIS A 183 -47.24 -13.14 -0.07
N THR A 184 -47.93 -13.27 -1.21
CA THR A 184 -47.46 -12.73 -2.51
C THR A 184 -48.35 -11.62 -3.10
N GLY A 185 -49.41 -11.22 -2.40
CA GLY A 185 -50.33 -10.16 -2.84
C GLY A 185 -49.79 -8.75 -2.60
N SER A 186 -50.67 -7.76 -2.41
CA SER A 186 -50.28 -6.37 -2.18
C SER A 186 -50.91 -5.76 -0.93
N ILE A 187 -50.18 -4.86 -0.27
CA ILE A 187 -50.72 -4.02 0.82
C ILE A 187 -50.29 -2.58 0.58
N THR A 188 -51.27 -1.67 0.53
CA THR A 188 -51.03 -0.22 0.44
C THR A 188 -51.58 0.50 1.66
N PHE A 189 -50.72 1.23 2.36
CA PHE A 189 -51.05 2.06 3.52
C PHE A 189 -51.06 3.55 3.14
N ASN A 190 -52.22 4.20 3.33
CA ASN A 190 -52.45 5.61 3.07
C ASN A 190 -52.92 6.34 4.34
N GLU A 191 -52.51 7.59 4.51
CA GLU A 191 -53.11 8.41 5.56
C GLU A 191 -54.50 8.87 5.15
N GLN A 192 -55.40 8.96 6.11
CA GLN A 192 -56.75 9.49 5.87
C GLN A 192 -56.77 11.03 5.88
N THR A 193 -55.96 11.62 6.76
CA THR A 193 -55.86 13.06 6.97
C THR A 193 -54.45 13.50 6.65
N THR A 194 -54.31 14.57 5.86
CA THR A 194 -53.02 15.10 5.43
C THR A 194 -52.07 15.33 6.61
N ASP A 195 -50.84 14.84 6.47
CA ASP A 195 -49.74 14.96 7.43
C ASP A 195 -49.99 14.29 8.80
N ALA A 196 -50.98 13.41 8.93
CA ALA A 196 -51.21 12.67 10.17
C ALA A 196 -50.35 11.41 10.30
N GLY A 197 -49.79 10.94 9.18
CA GLY A 197 -49.10 9.66 9.08
C GLY A 197 -50.07 8.48 9.10
N VAL A 198 -49.54 7.31 8.76
CA VAL A 198 -50.31 6.06 8.67
C VAL A 198 -50.00 5.11 9.83
N ILE A 199 -48.81 5.18 10.42
CA ILE A 199 -48.42 4.35 11.56
C ILE A 199 -47.64 5.21 12.56
N VAL A 200 -47.95 5.05 13.85
CA VAL A 200 -47.15 5.52 14.99
C VAL A 200 -46.99 4.34 15.94
N ALA A 201 -45.78 3.83 16.14
CA ALA A 201 -45.52 2.72 17.05
C ALA A 201 -44.34 3.05 17.97
N SER A 202 -44.53 2.88 19.28
CA SER A 202 -43.49 3.15 20.27
C SER A 202 -43.32 2.09 21.36
N SER A 203 -43.84 0.88 21.12
CA SER A 203 -43.72 -0.26 22.03
C SER A 203 -43.84 -1.57 21.26
N GLY A 204 -43.17 -2.62 21.75
CA GLY A 204 -43.20 -3.94 21.14
C GLY A 204 -42.29 -4.11 19.92
N ALA A 205 -42.65 -5.06 19.05
CA ALA A 205 -42.08 -5.16 17.70
C ALA A 205 -42.67 -4.06 16.81
N GLY A 206 -41.88 -3.48 15.90
CA GLY A 206 -42.39 -2.47 14.97
C GLY A 206 -43.21 -3.08 13.84
N LEU A 207 -42.61 -3.11 12.65
CA LEU A 207 -43.17 -3.76 11.46
C LEU A 207 -42.42 -5.07 11.19
N THR A 208 -43.14 -6.19 11.11
CA THR A 208 -42.56 -7.52 10.93
C THR A 208 -43.04 -8.15 9.63
N PHE A 209 -42.08 -8.61 8.82
CA PHE A 209 -42.28 -9.24 7.53
C PHE A 209 -41.42 -10.52 7.48
N ASN A 210 -42.05 -11.69 7.38
CA ASN A 210 -41.36 -12.98 7.39
C ASN A 210 -41.90 -13.87 6.27
N GLN A 211 -41.08 -14.20 5.26
CA GLN A 211 -41.59 -14.78 4.00
C GLN A 211 -42.70 -13.90 3.40
N ALA A 212 -42.46 -12.59 3.38
CA ALA A 212 -43.36 -11.61 2.82
C ALA A 212 -42.92 -11.28 1.40
N ASP A 213 -43.44 -12.02 0.43
CA ASP A 213 -42.93 -12.04 -0.96
C ASP A 213 -43.71 -11.13 -1.93
N GLY A 214 -44.75 -10.48 -1.42
CA GLY A 214 -45.60 -9.55 -2.16
C GLY A 214 -45.08 -8.11 -2.28
N LEU A 215 -46.01 -7.18 -2.51
CA LEU A 215 -45.76 -5.75 -2.63
C LEU A 215 -46.33 -4.98 -1.43
N TYR A 216 -45.47 -4.31 -0.66
CA TYR A 216 -45.83 -3.60 0.55
C TYR A 216 -45.46 -2.13 0.44
N THR A 217 -46.47 -1.25 0.38
CA THR A 217 -46.28 0.19 0.12
C THR A 217 -46.85 1.04 1.25
N PHE A 218 -46.01 1.88 1.83
CA PHE A 218 -46.37 2.88 2.84
C PHE A 218 -46.19 4.27 2.24
N ASN A 219 -47.28 4.87 1.76
CA ASN A 219 -47.24 6.12 0.99
C ASN A 219 -47.00 7.38 1.85
N HIS A 220 -47.25 7.30 3.15
CA HIS A 220 -47.22 8.44 4.08
C HIS A 220 -46.39 8.07 5.32
N LEU A 221 -46.25 9.03 6.26
CA LEU A 221 -45.36 8.91 7.40
C LEU A 221 -45.63 7.63 8.23
N VAL A 222 -44.58 6.83 8.39
CA VAL A 222 -44.47 5.73 9.35
C VAL A 222 -43.50 6.19 10.44
N ASP A 223 -43.97 6.34 11.66
CA ASP A 223 -43.20 6.83 12.80
C ASP A 223 -42.97 5.72 13.83
N LEU A 224 -41.72 5.35 14.05
CA LEU A 224 -41.30 4.18 14.82
C LEU A 224 -40.28 4.62 15.88
N ASP A 225 -40.53 4.34 17.16
CA ASP A 225 -39.75 4.92 18.26
C ASP A 225 -39.51 3.92 19.40
N ASN A 226 -38.29 3.75 19.91
CA ASN A 226 -37.99 2.92 21.09
C ASN A 226 -38.49 1.45 21.00
N LEU A 227 -38.50 0.88 19.79
CA LEU A 227 -38.98 -0.48 19.53
C LEU A 227 -37.89 -1.54 19.76
N VAL A 228 -38.26 -2.83 19.72
CA VAL A 228 -37.26 -3.91 19.64
C VAL A 228 -36.50 -3.81 18.33
N ASN A 229 -37.18 -4.00 17.21
CA ASN A 229 -36.67 -3.61 15.89
C ASN A 229 -37.68 -2.63 15.29
N GLY A 230 -37.21 -1.65 14.52
CA GLY A 230 -38.10 -0.74 13.79
C GLY A 230 -38.83 -1.49 12.68
N ILE A 231 -38.06 -1.98 11.70
CA ILE A 231 -38.55 -2.78 10.58
C ILE A 231 -37.73 -4.07 10.52
N SER A 232 -38.40 -5.22 10.48
CA SER A 232 -37.77 -6.52 10.32
C SER A 232 -38.31 -7.22 9.08
N ILE A 233 -37.41 -7.55 8.15
CA ILE A 233 -37.68 -8.31 6.94
C ILE A 233 -36.82 -9.58 7.00
N THR A 234 -37.45 -10.74 6.99
CA THR A 234 -36.75 -12.03 7.15
C THR A 234 -37.22 -13.02 6.10
N ASP A 235 -36.28 -13.73 5.47
CA ASP A 235 -36.53 -14.76 4.45
C ASP A 235 -37.57 -14.34 3.40
N SER A 236 -37.52 -13.08 2.96
CA SER A 236 -38.54 -12.46 2.10
C SER A 236 -37.96 -12.08 0.73
N ASP A 237 -38.76 -12.26 -0.32
CA ASP A 237 -38.42 -11.90 -1.71
C ASP A 237 -39.21 -10.69 -2.23
N GLY A 238 -40.04 -10.10 -1.37
CA GLY A 238 -40.98 -9.04 -1.71
C GLY A 238 -40.36 -7.67 -1.98
N SER A 239 -41.23 -6.73 -2.35
CA SER A 239 -40.88 -5.32 -2.55
C SER A 239 -41.50 -4.47 -1.45
N PHE A 240 -40.67 -3.71 -0.74
CA PHE A 240 -41.04 -2.87 0.39
C PHE A 240 -40.73 -1.42 0.07
N THR A 241 -41.74 -0.55 0.10
CA THR A 241 -41.56 0.88 -0.16
C THR A 241 -42.07 1.70 1.01
N PHE A 242 -41.16 2.41 1.68
CA PHE A 242 -41.46 3.37 2.73
C PHE A 242 -41.19 4.77 2.18
N ALA A 243 -42.23 5.47 1.74
CA ALA A 243 -42.08 6.78 1.10
C ALA A 243 -41.67 7.87 2.09
N LYS A 244 -42.03 7.71 3.37
CA LYS A 244 -41.64 8.56 4.50
C LYS A 244 -41.63 7.70 5.76
N ALA A 245 -40.46 7.48 6.34
CA ALA A 245 -40.35 6.78 7.63
C ALA A 245 -39.36 7.46 8.58
N THR A 246 -39.66 7.40 9.87
CA THR A 246 -38.75 7.75 10.96
C THR A 246 -38.59 6.53 11.85
N ILE A 247 -37.35 6.19 12.18
CA ILE A 247 -37.03 5.16 13.17
C ILE A 247 -36.11 5.79 14.19
N ASP A 248 -36.53 5.84 15.45
CA ASP A 248 -35.79 6.47 16.55
C ASP A 248 -35.47 5.42 17.63
N ASP A 249 -34.19 5.28 17.96
CA ASP A 249 -33.67 4.52 19.11
C ASP A 249 -34.23 3.09 19.29
N ALA A 250 -34.22 2.29 18.23
CA ALA A 250 -34.55 0.88 18.36
C ALA A 250 -33.50 0.15 19.20
N THR A 251 -33.95 -0.62 20.20
CA THR A 251 -33.07 -1.39 21.12
C THR A 251 -32.34 -2.55 20.43
N GLY A 252 -32.89 -3.03 19.31
CA GLY A 252 -32.28 -3.90 18.31
C GLY A 252 -31.98 -3.13 17.03
N ALA A 253 -32.15 -3.75 15.87
CA ALA A 253 -31.87 -3.07 14.61
C ALA A 253 -33.03 -2.13 14.22
N ALA A 254 -32.70 -0.90 13.82
CA ALA A 254 -33.69 0.01 13.26
C ALA A 254 -34.25 -0.56 11.94
N LEU A 255 -33.38 -1.02 11.05
CA LEU A 255 -33.73 -1.84 9.89
C LEU A 255 -32.96 -3.16 9.92
N LEU A 256 -33.68 -4.28 10.06
CA LEU A 256 -33.16 -5.64 9.94
C LEU A 256 -33.61 -6.28 8.63
N VAL A 257 -32.66 -6.80 7.85
CA VAL A 257 -32.92 -7.66 6.69
C VAL A 257 -32.11 -8.94 6.82
N ASN A 258 -32.76 -10.09 6.93
CA ASN A 258 -32.09 -11.36 7.17
C ASN A 258 -32.56 -12.43 6.16
N GLY A 259 -31.69 -12.82 5.23
CA GLY A 259 -32.00 -13.76 4.16
C GLY A 259 -32.93 -13.21 3.09
N GLY A 260 -33.20 -14.05 2.07
CA GLY A 260 -34.07 -13.71 0.94
C GLY A 260 -33.48 -12.73 -0.08
N SER A 261 -34.34 -12.22 -0.95
CA SER A 261 -33.99 -11.31 -2.06
C SER A 261 -34.81 -10.01 -2.09
N ALA A 262 -35.31 -9.60 -0.92
CA ALA A 262 -36.16 -8.42 -0.75
C ALA A 262 -35.61 -7.14 -1.39
N ASN A 263 -36.51 -6.37 -2.02
CA ASN A 263 -36.21 -5.03 -2.52
C ASN A 263 -36.79 -3.98 -1.57
N VAL A 264 -35.92 -3.31 -0.81
CA VAL A 264 -36.31 -2.31 0.20
C VAL A 264 -35.98 -0.90 -0.30
N ASN A 265 -37.00 -0.07 -0.48
CA ASN A 265 -36.87 1.35 -0.79
C ASN A 265 -37.31 2.18 0.42
N PHE A 266 -36.36 2.65 1.21
CA PHE A 266 -36.58 3.45 2.40
C PHE A 266 -36.26 4.92 2.12
N THR A 267 -37.26 5.79 2.27
CA THR A 267 -37.09 7.25 2.25
C THR A 267 -37.48 7.79 3.62
N GLY A 268 -36.51 8.32 4.36
CA GLY A 268 -36.72 8.57 5.79
C GLY A 268 -35.49 9.05 6.53
N LEU A 269 -35.56 8.91 7.86
CA LEU A 269 -34.45 9.12 8.79
C LEU A 269 -34.42 7.96 9.81
N ILE A 270 -33.25 7.38 10.00
CA ILE A 270 -32.94 6.43 11.08
C ILE A 270 -32.05 7.15 12.08
N THR A 271 -32.46 7.19 13.35
CA THR A 271 -31.70 7.74 14.47
C THR A 271 -31.40 6.61 15.48
N GLN A 272 -30.15 6.50 15.90
CA GLN A 272 -29.69 5.60 16.97
C GLN A 272 -28.70 6.37 17.85
N ASP A 273 -29.21 7.19 18.77
CA ASP A 273 -28.43 8.09 19.63
C ASP A 273 -28.65 7.88 21.14
N ALA A 274 -29.58 7.00 21.52
CA ALA A 274 -29.77 6.59 22.89
C ALA A 274 -28.84 5.45 23.34
N ALA A 275 -28.52 5.45 24.64
CA ALA A 275 -27.80 4.35 25.26
C ALA A 275 -28.62 3.05 25.19
N GLY A 276 -28.04 1.99 24.62
CA GLY A 276 -28.71 0.71 24.43
C GLY A 276 -29.43 0.54 23.09
N ALA A 277 -29.33 1.54 22.21
CA ALA A 277 -29.62 1.41 20.78
C ALA A 277 -28.85 0.21 20.16
N GLY A 278 -29.47 -0.48 19.21
CA GLY A 278 -28.82 -1.54 18.43
C GLY A 278 -28.21 -1.01 17.13
N TYR A 279 -28.27 -1.80 16.06
CA TYR A 279 -27.72 -1.40 14.75
C TYR A 279 -28.63 -0.38 14.03
N ALA A 280 -28.06 0.58 13.33
CA ALA A 280 -28.82 1.44 12.43
C ALA A 280 -29.35 0.63 11.23
N VAL A 281 -28.49 -0.21 10.64
CA VAL A 281 -28.86 -1.18 9.60
C VAL A 281 -28.12 -2.48 9.84
N ASP A 282 -28.84 -3.59 9.79
CA ASP A 282 -28.30 -4.93 9.97
C ASP A 282 -28.78 -5.85 8.84
N VAL A 283 -27.86 -6.28 7.99
CA VAL A 283 -28.11 -7.20 6.88
C VAL A 283 -27.36 -8.50 7.09
N LEU A 284 -28.10 -9.61 7.07
CA LEU A 284 -27.60 -10.94 7.43
C LEU A 284 -28.07 -12.00 6.42
N GLY A 285 -27.44 -13.18 6.45
CA GLY A 285 -28.04 -14.44 5.98
C GLY A 285 -28.06 -14.65 4.47
N SER A 286 -27.00 -14.26 3.76
CA SER A 286 -26.88 -14.31 2.29
C SER A 286 -27.98 -13.52 1.58
N HIS A 287 -28.36 -12.35 2.10
CA HIS A 287 -29.38 -11.52 1.44
C HIS A 287 -28.87 -11.09 0.05
N THR A 288 -29.66 -11.31 -1.01
CA THR A 288 -29.26 -11.03 -2.41
C THR A 288 -30.02 -9.87 -3.07
N GLY A 289 -31.00 -9.30 -2.36
CA GLY A 289 -31.87 -8.24 -2.87
C GLY A 289 -31.21 -6.85 -2.90
N THR A 290 -32.03 -5.82 -3.05
CA THR A 290 -31.57 -4.42 -3.08
C THR A 290 -32.11 -3.63 -1.89
N ILE A 291 -31.26 -2.89 -1.19
CA ILE A 291 -31.66 -1.90 -0.17
C ILE A 291 -31.24 -0.51 -0.63
N ASN A 292 -32.21 0.40 -0.77
CA ASN A 292 -32.00 1.80 -1.10
C ASN A 292 -32.45 2.68 0.08
N LEU A 293 -31.53 3.44 0.65
CA LEU A 293 -31.79 4.38 1.75
C LEU A 293 -31.63 5.82 1.23
N SER A 294 -32.67 6.64 1.37
CA SER A 294 -32.67 8.05 0.93
C SER A 294 -33.26 8.97 2.00
N GLU A 295 -32.80 10.22 2.03
CA GLU A 295 -33.35 11.22 2.96
C GLU A 295 -34.78 11.64 2.55
N LYS A 296 -35.66 11.87 3.53
CA LYS A 296 -37.01 12.40 3.26
C LYS A 296 -37.02 13.90 2.95
N THR A 297 -36.08 14.64 3.54
CA THR A 297 -35.92 16.10 3.36
C THR A 297 -34.48 16.37 2.96
N SER A 298 -34.27 17.24 1.97
CA SER A 298 -32.91 17.56 1.51
C SER A 298 -32.05 18.14 2.63
N GLY A 299 -30.90 17.52 2.89
CA GLY A 299 -29.93 17.93 3.91
C GLY A 299 -30.20 17.40 5.32
N GLU A 300 -31.26 16.63 5.53
CA GLU A 300 -31.53 15.95 6.81
C GLU A 300 -30.62 14.74 7.01
N GLY A 301 -30.18 14.13 5.91
CA GLY A 301 -29.54 12.82 5.95
C GLY A 301 -30.56 11.69 6.07
N VAL A 302 -30.05 10.46 6.02
CA VAL A 302 -30.86 9.24 6.13
C VAL A 302 -30.55 8.44 7.39
N ILE A 303 -29.34 8.61 7.95
CA ILE A 303 -28.89 7.92 9.17
C ILE A 303 -28.15 8.91 10.06
N ILE A 304 -28.45 8.88 11.36
CA ILE A 304 -27.70 9.51 12.45
C ILE A 304 -27.51 8.43 13.52
N ALA A 305 -26.31 7.87 13.65
CA ALA A 305 -26.01 6.88 14.68
C ALA A 305 -24.82 7.37 15.50
N SER A 306 -25.02 7.57 16.80
CA SER A 306 -23.96 7.93 17.74
C SER A 306 -23.78 6.92 18.89
N GLN A 307 -24.66 5.92 18.94
CA GLN A 307 -24.67 4.84 19.92
C GLN A 307 -25.01 3.52 19.21
N GLY A 308 -24.83 2.40 19.91
CA GLY A 308 -25.15 1.09 19.35
C GLY A 308 -24.18 0.64 18.25
N GLY A 309 -24.72 0.06 17.19
CA GLY A 309 -23.97 -0.37 16.01
C GLY A 309 -24.29 0.49 14.79
N GLY A 310 -23.31 0.69 13.90
CA GLY A 310 -23.50 1.43 12.66
C GLY A 310 -24.24 0.61 11.61
N LEU A 311 -23.58 0.38 10.47
CA LEU A 311 -24.11 -0.40 9.37
C LEU A 311 -23.37 -1.73 9.30
N ARG A 312 -24.08 -2.84 9.52
CA ARG A 312 -23.52 -4.20 9.45
C ARG A 312 -24.08 -4.97 8.28
N PHE A 313 -23.18 -5.64 7.57
CA PHE A 313 -23.46 -6.51 6.44
C PHE A 313 -22.64 -7.79 6.64
N THR A 314 -23.30 -8.88 7.00
CA THR A 314 -22.64 -10.18 7.20
C THR A 314 -23.26 -11.18 6.26
N ASP A 315 -22.46 -11.78 5.37
CA ASP A 315 -22.97 -12.66 4.31
C ASP A 315 -24.06 -11.91 3.52
N ALA A 316 -23.68 -10.76 2.94
CA ALA A 316 -24.59 -9.80 2.33
C ALA A 316 -24.21 -9.60 0.85
N ASP A 317 -24.86 -10.37 -0.02
CA ASP A 317 -24.46 -10.53 -1.43
C ASP A 317 -25.28 -9.66 -2.39
N GLY A 318 -26.18 -8.84 -1.85
CA GLY A 318 -27.08 -7.98 -2.59
C GLY A 318 -26.46 -6.65 -3.04
N THR A 319 -27.34 -5.68 -3.26
CA THR A 319 -26.95 -4.29 -3.57
C THR A 319 -27.44 -3.36 -2.47
N TYR A 320 -26.53 -2.61 -1.85
CA TYR A 320 -26.80 -1.77 -0.68
C TYR A 320 -26.39 -0.33 -0.95
N ASN A 321 -27.38 0.55 -1.10
CA ASN A 321 -27.17 1.95 -1.46
C ASN A 321 -27.62 2.87 -0.33
N VAL A 322 -26.66 3.55 0.31
CA VAL A 322 -26.91 4.71 1.17
C VAL A 322 -26.75 5.97 0.33
N ASN A 323 -27.87 6.45 -0.23
CA ASN A 323 -27.85 7.46 -1.29
C ASN A 323 -27.58 8.89 -0.81
N HIS A 324 -27.77 9.15 0.49
CA HIS A 324 -27.64 10.48 1.10
C HIS A 324 -26.78 10.40 2.38
N LYS A 325 -26.69 11.51 3.13
CA LYS A 325 -25.80 11.62 4.31
C LYS A 325 -26.11 10.54 5.36
N ALA A 326 -25.08 9.83 5.81
CA ALA A 326 -25.09 9.04 7.03
C ALA A 326 -24.06 9.61 8.01
N ASP A 327 -24.48 10.01 9.21
CA ASP A 327 -23.61 10.31 10.36
C ASP A 327 -23.43 9.05 11.20
N LEU A 328 -22.18 8.66 11.44
CA LEU A 328 -21.79 7.44 12.16
C LEU A 328 -20.68 7.80 13.17
N ASP A 329 -21.06 8.28 14.35
CA ASP A 329 -20.15 8.91 15.31
C ASP A 329 -19.92 8.03 16.54
N ASN A 330 -18.69 7.94 17.05
CA ASN A 330 -18.33 7.24 18.30
C ASN A 330 -18.76 5.76 18.38
N LEU A 331 -19.00 5.12 17.25
CA LEU A 331 -19.44 3.72 17.19
C LEU A 331 -18.26 2.76 17.40
N ALA A 332 -18.54 1.49 17.71
CA ALA A 332 -17.49 0.46 17.70
C ALA A 332 -16.95 0.28 16.27
N VAL A 333 -17.85 -0.01 15.34
CA VAL A 333 -17.58 -0.03 13.92
C VAL A 333 -18.61 0.84 13.21
N GLY A 334 -18.15 1.74 12.33
CA GLY A 334 -19.05 2.58 11.53
C GLY A 334 -19.74 1.78 10.44
N ILE A 335 -18.95 1.15 9.56
CA ILE A 335 -19.40 0.23 8.51
C ILE A 335 -18.63 -1.07 8.66
N ASP A 336 -19.36 -2.18 8.86
CA ASP A 336 -18.82 -3.53 9.03
C ASP A 336 -19.34 -4.44 7.93
N ILE A 337 -18.46 -4.91 7.05
CA ILE A 337 -18.76 -5.85 5.97
C ILE A 337 -17.97 -7.12 6.24
N THR A 338 -18.63 -8.27 6.37
CA THR A 338 -17.99 -9.54 6.71
C THR A 338 -18.51 -10.64 5.79
N ASP A 339 -17.60 -11.43 5.22
CA ASP A 339 -17.89 -12.57 4.35
C ASP A 339 -18.95 -12.26 3.28
N SER A 340 -18.86 -11.11 2.61
CA SER A 340 -19.90 -10.61 1.70
C SER A 340 -19.37 -10.40 0.29
N ASP A 341 -20.19 -10.73 -0.73
CA ASP A 341 -19.84 -10.58 -2.14
C ASP A 341 -20.63 -9.44 -2.84
N GLY A 342 -21.45 -8.72 -2.08
CA GLY A 342 -22.37 -7.71 -2.57
C GLY A 342 -21.72 -6.43 -3.10
N THR A 343 -22.57 -5.52 -3.57
CA THR A 343 -22.18 -4.15 -3.95
C THR A 343 -22.67 -3.15 -2.92
N PHE A 344 -21.76 -2.33 -2.40
CA PHE A 344 -22.02 -1.36 -1.33
C PHE A 344 -21.68 0.04 -1.82
N LYS A 345 -22.63 0.96 -1.72
CA LYS A 345 -22.46 2.36 -2.12
C LYS A 345 -22.86 3.28 -0.99
N PHE A 346 -21.91 4.11 -0.56
CA PHE A 346 -22.13 5.18 0.40
C PHE A 346 -21.87 6.52 -0.29
N SER A 347 -22.91 7.31 -0.53
CA SER A 347 -22.78 8.57 -1.30
C SER A 347 -22.22 9.73 -0.47
N ASN A 348 -22.42 9.70 0.85
CA ASN A 348 -21.93 10.70 1.81
C ASN A 348 -21.93 10.13 3.23
N ALA A 349 -20.97 9.27 3.55
CA ALA A 349 -20.80 8.77 4.92
C ALA A 349 -19.80 9.66 5.68
N LEU A 350 -20.22 10.17 6.84
CA LEU A 350 -19.33 10.79 7.81
C LEU A 350 -19.15 9.79 8.95
N ILE A 351 -17.90 9.43 9.25
CA ILE A 351 -17.58 8.53 10.34
C ILE A 351 -16.59 9.24 11.25
N ASP A 352 -16.97 9.44 12.51
CA ASP A 352 -16.15 10.15 13.49
C ASP A 352 -15.79 9.22 14.66
N ASP A 353 -14.51 9.08 14.94
CA ASP A 353 -13.96 8.43 16.15
C ASP A 353 -14.49 7.02 16.46
N ALA A 354 -14.55 6.16 15.44
CA ALA A 354 -14.92 4.77 15.65
C ALA A 354 -13.85 4.03 16.48
N THR A 355 -14.26 3.35 17.55
CA THR A 355 -13.34 2.79 18.57
C THR A 355 -12.67 1.48 18.17
N VAL A 356 -13.19 0.75 17.17
CA VAL A 356 -12.56 -0.44 16.59
C VAL A 356 -12.13 -0.16 15.15
N ALA A 357 -13.07 0.23 14.29
CA ALA A 357 -12.77 0.59 12.91
C ALA A 357 -13.84 1.51 12.31
N ALA A 358 -13.47 2.53 11.54
CA ALA A 358 -14.46 3.33 10.82
C ALA A 358 -15.08 2.52 9.67
N VAL A 359 -14.24 1.88 8.86
CA VAL A 359 -14.64 0.90 7.85
C VAL A 359 -13.87 -0.40 8.07
N ARG A 360 -14.59 -1.50 8.33
CA ARG A 360 -14.05 -2.86 8.44
C ARG A 360 -14.61 -3.72 7.31
N ILE A 361 -13.72 -4.44 6.64
CA ILE A 361 -14.05 -5.44 5.62
C ILE A 361 -13.24 -6.69 5.94
N ASP A 362 -13.93 -7.81 6.16
CA ASP A 362 -13.33 -9.07 6.63
C ASP A 362 -13.83 -10.22 5.75
N GLY A 363 -12.99 -10.67 4.80
CA GLY A 363 -13.33 -11.69 3.82
C GLY A 363 -14.29 -11.25 2.71
N GLY A 364 -14.60 -12.18 1.81
CA GLY A 364 -15.52 -12.00 0.68
C GLY A 364 -14.96 -11.22 -0.52
N GLU A 365 -15.83 -11.00 -1.52
CA GLU A 365 -15.52 -10.30 -2.78
C GLU A 365 -16.22 -8.92 -2.89
N ALA A 366 -16.59 -8.31 -1.76
CA ALA A 366 -17.38 -7.08 -1.68
C ALA A 366 -16.87 -5.95 -2.59
N ASN A 367 -17.78 -5.32 -3.34
CA ASN A 367 -17.52 -4.13 -4.15
C ASN A 367 -18.02 -2.87 -3.44
N VAL A 368 -17.11 -2.14 -2.81
CA VAL A 368 -17.42 -0.97 -1.97
C VAL A 368 -17.01 0.33 -2.66
N ASN A 369 -17.98 1.24 -2.81
CA ASN A 369 -17.75 2.63 -3.20
C ASN A 369 -18.12 3.56 -2.05
N PHE A 370 -17.11 3.96 -1.28
CA PHE A 370 -17.22 4.91 -0.19
C PHE A 370 -16.99 6.34 -0.71
N THR A 371 -17.98 7.20 -0.54
CA THR A 371 -17.84 8.65 -0.69
C THR A 371 -18.18 9.30 0.63
N GLY A 372 -17.24 10.03 1.21
CA GLY A 372 -17.37 10.46 2.60
C GLY A 372 -16.11 11.08 3.20
N LEU A 373 -16.13 11.23 4.52
CA LEU A 373 -14.99 11.60 5.34
C LEU A 373 -14.94 10.71 6.58
N ILE A 374 -13.77 10.15 6.85
CA ILE A 374 -13.45 9.43 8.09
C ILE A 374 -12.53 10.32 8.92
N THR A 375 -12.92 10.57 10.17
CA THR A 375 -12.12 11.27 11.16
C THR A 375 -11.82 10.31 12.32
N GLN A 376 -10.55 10.25 12.73
CA GLN A 376 -10.06 9.46 13.88
C GLN A 376 -9.08 10.34 14.66
N ASP A 377 -9.59 11.20 15.53
CA ASP A 377 -8.81 12.16 16.31
C ASP A 377 -9.02 12.09 17.84
N ALA A 378 -9.98 11.30 18.32
CA ALA A 378 -10.15 11.00 19.72
C ALA A 378 -9.13 10.00 20.28
N ALA A 379 -8.87 10.11 21.58
CA ALA A 379 -8.09 9.12 22.30
C ALA A 379 -8.83 7.77 22.35
N GLY A 380 -8.18 6.70 21.87
CA GLY A 380 -8.79 5.36 21.80
C GLY A 380 -9.53 5.09 20.48
N ALA A 381 -9.46 6.00 19.51
CA ALA A 381 -9.82 5.74 18.12
C ALA A 381 -9.17 4.45 17.59
N GLY A 382 -9.94 3.69 16.82
CA GLY A 382 -9.51 2.48 16.14
C GLY A 382 -8.95 2.73 14.74
N TYR A 383 -9.01 1.71 13.89
CA TYR A 383 -8.57 1.83 12.49
C TYR A 383 -9.47 2.80 11.71
N ALA A 384 -8.90 3.59 10.81
CA ALA A 384 -9.68 4.31 9.80
C ALA A 384 -10.16 3.34 8.70
N THR A 385 -9.29 2.42 8.28
CA THR A 385 -9.65 1.30 7.40
C THR A 385 -9.03 0.02 7.94
N HIS A 386 -9.82 -1.05 8.01
CA HIS A 386 -9.39 -2.36 8.50
C HIS A 386 -9.83 -3.44 7.50
N ILE A 387 -8.90 -3.89 6.66
CA ILE A 387 -9.14 -4.94 5.66
C ILE A 387 -8.47 -6.23 6.14
N LEU A 388 -9.24 -7.33 6.12
CA LEU A 388 -8.88 -8.64 6.67
C LEU A 388 -9.36 -9.79 5.77
N GLY A 389 -8.87 -11.00 6.06
CA GLY A 389 -9.57 -12.25 5.74
C GLY A 389 -9.52 -12.67 4.27
N GLU A 390 -8.43 -12.38 3.57
CA GLU A 390 -8.26 -12.68 2.14
C GLU A 390 -9.30 -11.95 1.25
N HIS A 391 -9.77 -10.75 1.64
CA HIS A 391 -10.75 -10.01 0.85
C HIS A 391 -10.22 -9.72 -0.57
N THR A 392 -10.96 -10.12 -1.61
CA THR A 392 -10.54 -10.02 -3.02
C THR A 392 -11.31 -8.97 -3.83
N GLY A 393 -12.32 -8.34 -3.24
CA GLY A 393 -13.19 -7.35 -3.88
C GLY A 393 -12.52 -6.00 -4.19
N THR A 394 -13.32 -5.04 -4.65
CA THR A 394 -12.85 -3.67 -4.95
C THR A 394 -13.38 -2.67 -3.93
N VAL A 395 -12.49 -1.88 -3.32
CA VAL A 395 -12.83 -0.81 -2.38
C VAL A 395 -12.31 0.52 -2.89
N THR A 396 -13.18 1.50 -3.08
CA THR A 396 -12.82 2.85 -3.53
C THR A 396 -13.27 3.91 -2.53
N PHE A 397 -12.37 4.85 -2.21
CA PHE A 397 -12.62 5.99 -1.32
C PHE A 397 -12.57 7.31 -2.08
N ASN A 398 -13.64 8.10 -1.96
CA ASN A 398 -13.84 9.39 -2.64
C ASN A 398 -14.24 10.50 -1.67
N GLU A 399 -13.78 11.74 -1.88
CA GLU A 399 -14.19 12.87 -1.05
C GLU A 399 -15.53 13.42 -1.52
N VAL A 400 -16.34 13.91 -0.57
CA VAL A 400 -17.60 14.62 -0.89
C VAL A 400 -17.32 16.06 -1.30
N THR A 401 -16.43 16.72 -0.54
CA THR A 401 -16.08 18.13 -0.72
C THR A 401 -14.65 18.23 -1.20
N SER A 402 -14.43 18.94 -2.32
CA SER A 402 -13.11 19.06 -2.92
C SER A 402 -12.07 19.61 -1.95
N GLY A 403 -10.98 18.86 -1.75
CA GLY A 403 -9.86 19.22 -0.89
C GLY A 403 -10.03 18.85 0.59
N ALA A 404 -11.20 18.37 1.01
CA ALA A 404 -11.40 17.87 2.37
C ALA A 404 -10.52 16.63 2.63
N GLY A 405 -10.40 15.76 1.61
CA GLY A 405 -9.83 14.43 1.75
C GLY A 405 -10.89 13.40 2.14
N VAL A 406 -10.45 12.16 2.28
CA VAL A 406 -11.30 11.01 2.65
C VAL A 406 -11.00 10.50 4.05
N ILE A 407 -9.79 10.71 4.55
CA ILE A 407 -9.36 10.28 5.87
C ILE A 407 -8.53 11.37 6.55
N VAL A 408 -8.86 11.66 7.80
CA VAL A 408 -8.07 12.46 8.74
C VAL A 408 -7.92 11.66 10.02
N ALA A 409 -6.77 11.01 10.20
CA ALA A 409 -6.46 10.27 11.42
C ALA A 409 -5.27 10.92 12.13
N SER A 410 -5.45 11.32 13.39
CA SER A 410 -4.39 11.86 14.24
C SER A 410 -4.13 11.01 15.50
N THR A 411 -5.01 10.03 15.74
CA THR A 411 -4.92 9.01 16.77
C THR A 411 -5.25 7.64 16.16
N GLY A 412 -5.17 6.59 16.99
CA GLY A 412 -5.41 5.22 16.54
C GLY A 412 -4.31 4.66 15.63
N PRO A 413 -4.46 3.41 15.17
CA PRO A 413 -3.49 2.71 14.33
C PRO A 413 -3.46 3.17 12.86
N GLY A 414 -4.49 3.86 12.35
CA GLY A 414 -4.53 4.30 10.95
C GLY A 414 -5.12 3.25 10.01
N LEU A 415 -4.37 2.81 9.00
CA LEU A 415 -4.85 1.91 7.94
C LEU A 415 -4.16 0.55 8.03
N LEU A 416 -4.95 -0.52 8.10
CA LEU A 416 -4.46 -1.90 8.04
C LEU A 416 -5.03 -2.65 6.85
N PHE A 417 -4.13 -3.30 6.11
CA PHE A 417 -4.41 -4.24 5.05
C PHE A 417 -3.70 -5.55 5.41
N ASN A 418 -4.43 -6.51 5.97
CA ASN A 418 -3.90 -7.81 6.34
C ASN A 418 -4.61 -8.88 5.53
N GLU A 419 -3.87 -9.69 4.76
CA GLU A 419 -4.48 -10.61 3.78
C GLU A 419 -5.42 -9.86 2.82
N ALA A 420 -5.01 -8.67 2.35
CA ALA A 420 -5.82 -7.80 1.53
C ALA A 420 -5.50 -8.01 0.04
N ASP A 421 -6.22 -8.91 -0.61
CA ASP A 421 -5.87 -9.44 -1.94
C ASP A 421 -6.63 -8.78 -3.11
N GLY A 422 -7.61 -7.93 -2.80
CA GLY A 422 -8.39 -7.17 -3.76
C GLY A 422 -7.73 -5.89 -4.28
N LEU A 423 -8.57 -4.96 -4.73
CA LEU A 423 -8.18 -3.63 -5.22
C LEU A 423 -8.67 -2.53 -4.29
N TYR A 424 -7.75 -1.77 -3.71
CA TYR A 424 -8.02 -0.69 -2.76
C TYR A 424 -7.54 0.64 -3.33
N THR A 425 -8.46 1.57 -3.58
CA THR A 425 -8.14 2.84 -4.24
C THR A 425 -8.61 4.05 -3.43
N TYR A 426 -7.66 4.85 -2.97
CA TYR A 426 -7.88 6.15 -2.35
C TYR A 426 -7.68 7.23 -3.39
N ASN A 427 -8.78 7.69 -4.00
CA ASN A 427 -8.71 8.67 -5.08
C ASN A 427 -8.29 10.06 -4.61
N HIS A 428 -8.62 10.39 -3.36
CA HIS A 428 -8.40 11.72 -2.78
C HIS A 428 -7.51 11.66 -1.54
N LYS A 429 -7.18 12.84 -1.01
CA LYS A 429 -6.20 13.04 0.06
C LYS A 429 -6.51 12.21 1.30
N ILE A 430 -5.50 11.52 1.84
CA ILE A 430 -5.50 11.01 3.22
C ILE A 430 -4.51 11.82 4.07
N THR A 431 -4.83 12.03 5.34
CA THR A 431 -3.92 12.68 6.30
C THR A 431 -3.81 11.79 7.52
N LEU A 432 -2.62 11.23 7.75
CA LEU A 432 -2.29 10.40 8.90
C LEU A 432 -1.26 11.13 9.75
N SER A 433 -1.46 11.12 11.07
CA SER A 433 -0.52 11.71 12.01
C SER A 433 -0.56 11.09 13.39
N GLY A 434 0.43 11.43 14.22
CA GLY A 434 0.52 10.95 15.60
C GLY A 434 0.79 9.45 15.66
N GLY A 435 -0.24 8.66 15.99
CA GLY A 435 -0.16 7.20 16.03
C GLY A 435 -0.57 6.50 14.73
N ALA A 436 -1.22 7.23 13.81
CA ALA A 436 -1.82 6.62 12.62
C ALA A 436 -0.78 6.35 11.53
N VAL A 437 -0.74 5.11 11.03
CA VAL A 437 0.23 4.61 10.04
C VAL A 437 -0.47 3.86 8.91
N VAL A 438 0.32 3.34 7.96
CA VAL A 438 -0.17 2.40 6.93
C VAL A 438 0.58 1.08 7.08
N ASP A 439 -0.15 0.01 7.39
CA ASP A 439 0.40 -1.34 7.48
C ASP A 439 -0.22 -2.23 6.40
N VAL A 440 0.64 -2.87 5.61
CA VAL A 440 0.28 -3.86 4.60
C VAL A 440 0.99 -5.17 4.95
N VAL A 441 0.24 -6.18 5.34
CA VAL A 441 0.73 -7.43 5.92
C VAL A 441 0.14 -8.61 5.15
N ASP A 442 0.96 -9.60 4.81
CA ASP A 442 0.52 -10.87 4.21
C ASP A 442 -0.42 -10.69 2.99
N SER A 443 -0.26 -9.60 2.23
CA SER A 443 -1.21 -9.19 1.18
C SER A 443 -0.64 -9.36 -0.22
N GLU A 444 -1.49 -9.71 -1.20
CA GLU A 444 -1.16 -9.81 -2.63
C GLU A 444 -1.86 -8.75 -3.50
N GLY A 445 -2.79 -8.01 -2.92
CA GLY A 445 -3.66 -7.07 -3.63
C GLY A 445 -2.96 -5.80 -4.14
N THR A 446 -3.77 -4.92 -4.73
CA THR A 446 -3.31 -3.62 -5.22
C THR A 446 -3.85 -2.48 -4.36
N ILE A 447 -2.96 -1.65 -3.82
CA ILE A 447 -3.29 -0.53 -2.94
C ILE A 447 -2.76 0.78 -3.55
N ASN A 448 -3.68 1.66 -3.94
CA ASN A 448 -3.38 2.91 -4.64
C ASN A 448 -3.78 4.13 -3.80
N PHE A 449 -2.80 4.96 -3.43
CA PHE A 449 -3.01 6.28 -2.84
C PHE A 449 -2.72 7.36 -3.89
N ASN A 450 -3.76 7.77 -4.62
CA ASN A 450 -3.61 8.53 -5.86
C ASN A 450 -3.27 10.01 -5.66
N SER A 451 -3.66 10.59 -4.52
CA SER A 451 -3.49 12.02 -4.29
C SER A 451 -2.08 12.36 -3.80
N THR A 452 -1.42 13.29 -4.49
CA THR A 452 -0.14 13.88 -4.08
C THR A 452 -0.27 14.79 -2.85
N ALA A 453 -1.49 15.18 -2.49
CA ALA A 453 -1.75 15.96 -1.28
C ALA A 453 -1.79 15.08 -0.01
N SER A 454 -1.74 13.75 -0.17
CA SER A 454 -1.73 12.84 0.97
C SER A 454 -0.49 13.04 1.83
N LYS A 455 -0.63 12.85 3.15
CA LYS A 455 0.46 13.07 4.10
C LYS A 455 0.41 12.06 5.24
N ILE A 456 1.56 11.50 5.58
CA ILE A 456 1.80 10.82 6.85
C ILE A 456 2.80 11.69 7.61
N SER A 457 2.46 12.14 8.83
CA SER A 457 3.31 13.07 9.58
C SER A 457 3.36 12.86 11.08
N ASN A 458 4.51 13.10 11.73
CA ASN A 458 4.66 12.93 13.18
C ASN A 458 4.29 11.52 13.65
N SER A 459 4.56 10.49 12.82
CA SER A 459 4.39 9.10 13.24
C SER A 459 5.36 8.80 14.39
N SER A 460 4.83 8.23 15.47
CA SER A 460 5.62 7.69 16.59
C SER A 460 6.02 6.23 16.40
N GLY A 461 5.50 5.56 15.37
CA GLY A 461 5.93 4.23 14.90
C GLY A 461 6.42 4.28 13.45
N THR A 462 6.58 3.11 12.82
CA THR A 462 6.86 3.02 11.38
C THR A 462 5.69 3.61 10.59
N ALA A 463 5.93 4.65 9.80
CA ALA A 463 4.87 5.37 9.10
C ALA A 463 4.22 4.56 7.97
N PHE A 464 5.00 3.70 7.29
CA PHE A 464 4.54 2.86 6.21
C PHE A 464 5.27 1.50 6.22
N THR A 465 4.52 0.43 6.44
CA THR A 465 5.01 -0.94 6.49
C THR A 465 4.45 -1.76 5.32
N VAL A 466 5.29 -2.53 4.64
CA VAL A 466 4.85 -3.60 3.74
C VAL A 466 5.62 -4.87 4.05
N GLU A 467 4.93 -5.91 4.52
CA GLU A 467 5.59 -7.13 4.97
C GLU A 467 4.93 -8.44 4.51
N ASN A 468 5.76 -9.46 4.34
CA ASN A 468 5.43 -10.88 4.12
C ASN A 468 4.53 -11.19 2.90
N GLY A 469 4.23 -10.21 2.05
CA GLY A 469 3.31 -10.35 0.92
C GLY A 469 3.95 -10.18 -0.46
N SER A 470 3.08 -10.01 -1.46
CA SER A 470 3.44 -9.67 -2.84
C SER A 470 2.59 -8.52 -3.43
N ALA A 471 2.04 -7.68 -2.55
CA ALA A 471 1.19 -6.55 -2.89
C ALA A 471 1.82 -5.56 -3.89
N THR A 472 0.96 -4.92 -4.68
CA THR A 472 1.32 -3.75 -5.49
C THR A 472 0.84 -2.49 -4.79
N VAL A 473 1.75 -1.66 -4.33
CA VAL A 473 1.46 -0.44 -3.56
C VAL A 473 1.98 0.79 -4.30
N SER A 474 1.16 1.82 -4.45
CA SER A 474 1.57 3.13 -4.96
C SER A 474 1.14 4.25 -4.03
N TYR A 475 2.11 4.96 -3.44
CA TYR A 475 1.87 6.08 -2.55
C TYR A 475 2.39 7.40 -3.14
N ASN A 476 1.48 8.32 -3.47
CA ASN A 476 1.81 9.61 -4.09
C ASN A 476 2.07 10.75 -3.09
N GLY A 477 1.73 10.56 -1.82
CA GLY A 477 1.84 11.58 -0.78
C GLY A 477 3.24 11.74 -0.20
N THR A 478 3.37 12.68 0.73
CA THR A 478 4.60 12.89 1.53
C THR A 478 4.58 12.00 2.79
N ILE A 479 5.74 11.49 3.19
CA ILE A 479 5.98 10.83 4.48
C ILE A 479 6.96 11.70 5.26
N ALA A 480 6.60 12.09 6.48
CA ALA A 480 7.42 12.96 7.34
C ALA A 480 7.44 12.45 8.79
N THR A 481 8.52 11.81 9.22
CA THR A 481 8.61 11.22 10.57
C THR A 481 9.55 11.99 11.49
N THR A 482 9.24 11.98 12.79
CA THR A 482 10.01 12.66 13.84
C THR A 482 10.27 11.79 15.07
N GLY A 483 9.84 10.52 15.05
CA GLY A 483 10.00 9.57 16.16
C GLY A 483 9.95 8.08 15.77
N GLY A 484 10.09 7.75 14.48
CA GLY A 484 10.01 6.38 13.97
C GLY A 484 10.40 6.28 12.49
N LYS A 485 10.51 5.05 11.97
CA LYS A 485 10.92 4.80 10.57
C LYS A 485 9.92 5.40 9.58
N PRO A 486 10.36 6.09 8.53
CA PRO A 486 9.45 6.49 7.46
C PRO A 486 8.90 5.32 6.65
N VAL A 487 9.73 4.31 6.37
CA VAL A 487 9.37 3.15 5.53
C VAL A 487 10.07 1.89 6.02
N GLU A 488 9.33 0.79 6.09
CA GLU A 488 9.82 -0.56 6.39
C GLU A 488 9.24 -1.57 5.39
N LEU A 489 10.11 -2.30 4.70
CA LEU A 489 9.74 -3.30 3.69
C LEU A 489 10.42 -4.64 4.02
N ILE A 490 9.67 -5.60 4.57
CA ILE A 490 10.27 -6.80 5.16
C ILE A 490 9.68 -8.10 4.61
N GLY A 491 10.53 -9.06 4.24
CA GLY A 491 10.08 -10.44 3.97
C GLY A 491 9.20 -10.61 2.73
N ASN A 492 9.08 -9.59 1.88
CA ASN A 492 8.22 -9.65 0.71
C ASN A 492 8.73 -10.68 -0.30
N THR A 493 7.79 -11.37 -0.94
CA THR A 493 8.04 -12.46 -1.89
C THR A 493 7.82 -12.05 -3.35
N GLY A 494 7.39 -10.82 -3.59
CA GLY A 494 7.11 -10.27 -4.91
C GLY A 494 6.58 -8.84 -4.85
N GLY A 495 5.72 -8.48 -5.80
CA GLY A 495 5.03 -7.19 -5.80
C GLY A 495 5.86 -6.00 -6.26
N THR A 496 5.25 -4.82 -6.21
CA THR A 496 5.90 -3.54 -6.49
C THR A 496 5.40 -2.50 -5.50
N VAL A 497 6.31 -1.91 -4.72
CA VAL A 497 6.00 -0.79 -3.81
C VAL A 497 6.66 0.46 -4.36
N THR A 498 5.87 1.51 -4.61
CA THR A 498 6.34 2.76 -5.20
C THR A 498 5.95 3.95 -4.33
N PHE A 499 6.95 4.71 -3.89
CA PHE A 499 6.80 5.99 -3.21
C PHE A 499 7.14 7.13 -4.17
N ASN A 500 6.12 7.89 -4.59
CA ASN A 500 6.27 8.98 -5.55
C ASN A 500 6.48 10.36 -4.89
N GLY A 501 6.03 10.54 -3.66
CA GLY A 501 6.23 11.78 -2.91
C GLY A 501 7.52 11.81 -2.09
N LYS A 502 7.77 12.95 -1.42
CA LYS A 502 8.95 13.15 -0.56
C LYS A 502 8.88 12.24 0.66
N ILE A 503 10.01 11.66 1.05
CA ILE A 503 10.21 11.01 2.33
C ILE A 503 11.20 11.87 3.12
N GLU A 504 10.79 12.32 4.30
CA GLU A 504 11.62 13.07 5.23
C GLU A 504 11.63 12.45 6.63
N SER A 505 12.80 12.36 7.26
CA SER A 505 12.95 11.90 8.65
C SER A 505 14.16 12.57 9.29
N THR A 506 14.04 12.89 10.58
CA THR A 506 15.16 13.39 11.40
C THR A 506 15.54 12.44 12.55
N ASP A 507 15.02 11.21 12.53
CA ASP A 507 15.20 10.24 13.61
C ASP A 507 15.71 8.91 13.07
N GLU A 508 14.80 8.01 12.66
CA GLU A 508 15.15 6.72 12.07
C GLU A 508 15.12 6.73 10.53
N GLY A 509 15.82 5.76 9.93
CA GLY A 509 15.96 5.60 8.48
C GLY A 509 14.97 4.65 7.81
N ILE A 510 15.18 4.42 6.52
CA ILE A 510 14.45 3.44 5.70
C ILE A 510 15.05 2.05 5.93
N LEU A 511 14.20 1.05 6.16
CA LEU A 511 14.59 -0.35 6.25
C LEU A 511 13.95 -1.18 5.12
N VAL A 512 14.78 -1.90 4.37
CA VAL A 512 14.35 -2.91 3.39
C VAL A 512 15.08 -4.19 3.69
N GLN A 513 14.38 -5.20 4.20
CA GLN A 513 15.04 -6.37 4.78
C GLN A 513 14.43 -7.72 4.39
N ASN A 514 15.29 -8.73 4.17
CA ASN A 514 14.91 -10.14 3.97
C ASN A 514 13.92 -10.36 2.81
N ASN A 515 13.85 -9.46 1.83
CA ASN A 515 12.96 -9.61 0.69
C ASN A 515 13.55 -10.62 -0.31
N THR A 516 12.74 -11.60 -0.70
CA THR A 516 13.18 -12.68 -1.61
C THR A 516 12.97 -12.34 -3.08
N ALA A 517 12.03 -11.43 -3.38
CA ALA A 517 11.85 -10.78 -4.67
C ALA A 517 11.11 -9.44 -4.47
N GLY A 518 10.68 -8.81 -5.57
CA GLY A 518 9.91 -7.57 -5.56
C GLY A 518 10.69 -6.38 -6.10
N THR A 519 9.99 -5.27 -6.34
CA THR A 519 10.63 -4.01 -6.72
C THR A 519 10.15 -2.86 -5.85
N PHE A 520 11.09 -2.20 -5.19
CA PHE A 520 10.85 -1.11 -4.25
C PHE A 520 11.42 0.19 -4.83
N ARG A 521 10.54 1.14 -5.18
CA ARG A 521 10.90 2.37 -5.87
C ARG A 521 10.66 3.60 -5.01
N PHE A 522 11.70 4.39 -4.84
CA PHE A 522 11.67 5.70 -4.20
C PHE A 522 11.90 6.76 -5.28
N ASN A 523 10.81 7.21 -5.88
CA ASN A 523 10.82 8.15 -7.01
C ASN A 523 10.92 9.61 -6.54
N GLY A 524 10.33 9.92 -5.38
CA GLY A 524 10.46 11.22 -4.73
C GLY A 524 11.85 11.46 -4.14
N LEU A 525 12.04 12.61 -3.51
CA LEU A 525 13.24 12.91 -2.73
C LEU A 525 13.20 12.12 -1.41
N VAL A 526 14.26 11.36 -1.15
CA VAL A 526 14.56 10.78 0.16
C VAL A 526 15.52 11.73 0.87
N ASP A 527 15.02 12.41 1.90
CA ASP A 527 15.69 13.46 2.67
C ASP A 527 15.81 12.99 4.13
N LEU A 528 16.95 12.42 4.50
CA LEU A 528 17.12 11.77 5.81
C LEU A 528 18.27 12.44 6.57
N ASP A 529 17.98 12.92 7.77
CA ASP A 529 18.95 13.50 8.71
C ASP A 529 18.94 12.69 10.01
N THR A 530 19.58 11.52 10.00
CA THR A 530 19.56 10.60 11.15
C THR A 530 20.75 10.82 12.08
N THR A 531 20.61 10.39 13.33
CA THR A 531 21.67 10.55 14.33
C THR A 531 22.45 9.26 14.53
N THR A 532 21.92 8.35 15.35
CA THR A 532 22.54 7.09 15.74
C THR A 532 22.18 5.92 14.84
N GLU A 533 20.99 5.96 14.26
CA GLU A 533 20.51 4.93 13.34
C GLU A 533 21.03 5.17 11.92
N ASP A 534 21.20 4.08 11.18
CA ASP A 534 21.54 4.14 9.76
C ASP A 534 20.38 4.78 8.98
N ALA A 535 20.69 5.65 8.02
CA ALA A 535 19.66 6.34 7.25
C ALA A 535 18.99 5.41 6.23
N ILE A 536 19.73 4.53 5.57
CA ILE A 536 19.17 3.53 4.66
C ILE A 536 19.83 2.19 4.88
N SER A 537 19.04 1.18 5.25
CA SER A 537 19.46 -0.19 5.50
C SER A 537 18.80 -1.17 4.53
N LEU A 538 19.58 -1.81 3.66
CA LEU A 538 19.13 -2.82 2.70
C LEU A 538 19.74 -4.19 3.05
N LEU A 539 19.10 -4.94 3.94
CA LEU A 539 19.71 -6.08 4.64
C LEU A 539 19.10 -7.43 4.25
N GLY A 540 19.89 -8.48 4.05
CA GLY A 540 19.44 -9.84 3.79
C GLY A 540 18.60 -10.03 2.51
N ASN A 541 18.58 -9.05 1.60
CA ASN A 541 17.74 -9.11 0.40
C ASN A 541 18.35 -10.05 -0.65
N ALA A 542 17.51 -10.86 -1.29
CA ALA A 542 17.93 -11.73 -2.39
C ALA A 542 18.15 -10.91 -3.67
N THR A 543 18.98 -11.39 -4.60
CA THR A 543 19.30 -10.68 -5.86
C THR A 543 18.06 -10.30 -6.69
N ALA A 544 16.96 -11.05 -6.58
CA ALA A 544 15.70 -10.76 -7.26
C ALA A 544 14.90 -9.59 -6.65
N SER A 545 15.27 -9.10 -5.46
CA SER A 545 14.72 -7.89 -4.85
C SER A 545 15.48 -6.66 -5.36
N GLU A 546 14.80 -5.80 -6.12
CA GLU A 546 15.37 -4.55 -6.64
C GLU A 546 14.93 -3.35 -5.80
N VAL A 547 15.88 -2.57 -5.32
CA VAL A 547 15.66 -1.28 -4.67
C VAL A 547 16.15 -0.16 -5.60
N VAL A 548 15.28 0.80 -5.88
CA VAL A 548 15.56 1.91 -6.79
C VAL A 548 15.39 3.24 -6.07
N PHE A 549 16.45 4.05 -6.02
CA PHE A 549 16.40 5.43 -5.57
C PHE A 549 16.58 6.39 -6.74
N THR A 550 15.73 7.40 -6.82
CA THR A 550 15.87 8.47 -7.83
C THR A 550 16.67 9.64 -7.28
N ASN A 551 16.30 10.17 -6.10
CA ASN A 551 16.96 11.32 -5.48
C ASN A 551 17.21 11.08 -3.99
N LEU A 552 18.46 11.22 -3.57
CA LEU A 552 18.93 11.06 -2.19
C LEU A 552 19.57 12.36 -1.69
N ASP A 553 19.17 12.79 -0.51
CA ASP A 553 19.89 13.76 0.33
C ASP A 553 19.95 13.16 1.74
N VAL A 554 21.10 12.59 2.10
CA VAL A 554 21.26 11.83 3.34
C VAL A 554 22.40 12.41 4.15
N THR A 555 22.12 12.74 5.41
CA THR A 555 23.09 13.15 6.41
C THR A 555 22.95 12.27 7.65
N THR A 556 24.08 11.83 8.21
CA THR A 556 24.12 11.00 9.41
C THR A 556 25.17 11.47 10.40
N THR A 557 24.90 11.34 11.70
CA THR A 557 25.87 11.74 12.75
C THR A 557 26.79 10.59 13.14
N THR A 558 26.28 9.47 13.61
CA THR A 558 27.06 8.28 14.02
C THR A 558 26.61 6.99 13.35
N GLY A 559 25.36 6.93 12.89
CA GLY A 559 24.90 5.86 12.00
C GLY A 559 25.53 6.00 10.61
N ASP A 560 25.36 4.96 9.80
CA ASP A 560 25.83 4.90 8.42
C ASP A 560 24.82 5.52 7.44
N GLY A 561 25.32 6.04 6.31
CA GLY A 561 24.47 6.70 5.31
C GLY A 561 23.60 5.72 4.51
N LEU A 562 24.25 4.88 3.70
CA LEU A 562 23.60 3.81 2.94
C LEU A 562 24.36 2.50 3.15
N VAL A 563 23.69 1.52 3.74
CA VAL A 563 24.21 0.18 4.01
C VAL A 563 23.41 -0.86 3.21
N ALA A 564 24.10 -1.74 2.50
CA ALA A 564 23.49 -2.87 1.81
C ALA A 564 24.40 -4.11 1.83
N ASP A 565 23.85 -5.28 2.12
CA ASP A 565 24.57 -6.56 2.21
C ASP A 565 24.08 -7.65 1.22
N GLY A 566 23.24 -7.25 0.27
CA GLY A 566 22.64 -8.11 -0.75
C GLY A 566 21.71 -7.34 -1.69
N GLY A 567 20.89 -8.07 -2.45
CA GLY A 567 19.89 -7.49 -3.35
C GLY A 567 20.44 -6.85 -4.62
N THR A 568 19.53 -6.24 -5.39
CA THR A 568 19.85 -5.36 -6.52
C THR A 568 19.61 -3.90 -6.15
N LEU A 569 20.62 -3.05 -6.33
CA LEU A 569 20.53 -1.60 -6.06
C LEU A 569 20.69 -0.79 -7.34
N THR A 570 19.76 0.13 -7.57
CA THR A 570 19.83 1.12 -8.65
C THR A 570 19.69 2.53 -8.08
N VAL A 571 20.58 3.45 -8.47
CA VAL A 571 20.51 4.87 -8.07
C VAL A 571 20.67 5.73 -9.32
N THR A 572 19.58 6.36 -9.78
CA THR A 572 19.51 6.92 -11.14
C THR A 572 19.79 8.41 -11.25
N GLY A 573 19.32 9.23 -10.31
CA GLY A 573 19.52 10.68 -10.33
C GLY A 573 20.99 11.08 -10.30
N THR A 574 21.28 12.32 -10.69
CA THR A 574 22.66 12.83 -10.76
C THR A 574 23.04 13.71 -9.57
N THR A 575 22.11 13.96 -8.65
CA THR A 575 22.29 14.86 -7.50
C THR A 575 22.25 14.11 -6.17
N ASN A 576 22.44 12.79 -6.18
CA ASN A 576 22.40 11.98 -4.96
C ASN A 576 23.60 12.30 -4.06
N LYS A 577 23.33 12.58 -2.78
CA LYS A 577 24.34 12.94 -1.79
C LYS A 577 24.22 12.07 -0.55
N LEU A 578 25.37 11.64 -0.04
CA LEU A 578 25.52 10.96 1.24
C LEU A 578 26.58 11.69 2.07
N ALA A 579 26.29 11.97 3.34
CA ALA A 579 27.21 12.56 4.29
C ALA A 579 27.13 11.84 5.64
N ALA A 580 28.29 11.49 6.23
CA ALA A 580 28.38 10.91 7.56
C ALA A 580 29.49 11.57 8.39
N THR A 581 29.26 11.87 9.67
CA THR A 581 30.31 12.43 10.54
C THR A 581 31.03 11.34 11.36
N GLY A 582 30.33 10.31 11.83
CA GLY A 582 30.89 9.28 12.71
C GLY A 582 30.76 7.86 12.16
N GLY A 583 29.84 7.64 11.23
CA GLY A 583 29.63 6.37 10.52
C GLY A 583 30.29 6.34 9.14
N THR A 584 30.09 5.23 8.43
CA THR A 584 30.45 5.05 7.03
C THR A 584 29.35 5.62 6.12
N ALA A 585 29.71 6.51 5.21
CA ALA A 585 28.73 7.16 4.34
C ALA A 585 28.10 6.20 3.32
N LEU A 586 28.89 5.26 2.79
CA LEU A 586 28.42 4.25 1.83
C LEU A 586 29.08 2.90 2.10
N SER A 587 28.28 1.87 2.38
CA SER A 587 28.73 0.50 2.62
C SER A 587 27.91 -0.49 1.79
N LEU A 588 28.52 -1.08 0.75
CA LEU A 588 27.87 -2.04 -0.14
C LEU A 588 28.68 -3.35 -0.17
N THR A 589 28.09 -4.44 0.29
CA THR A 589 28.70 -5.78 0.32
C THR A 589 27.81 -6.79 -0.40
N GLY A 590 28.33 -7.53 -1.37
CA GLY A 590 27.57 -8.58 -2.08
C GLY A 590 26.39 -8.08 -2.92
N VAL A 591 26.33 -6.77 -3.20
CA VAL A 591 25.22 -6.13 -3.92
C VAL A 591 25.39 -6.26 -5.43
N THR A 592 24.29 -6.55 -6.14
CA THR A 592 24.24 -6.39 -7.59
C THR A 592 23.82 -4.96 -7.93
N ILE A 593 24.64 -4.23 -8.69
CA ILE A 593 24.25 -2.92 -9.20
C ILE A 593 23.36 -3.14 -10.43
N GLY A 594 22.18 -2.51 -10.44
CA GLY A 594 21.25 -2.60 -11.58
C GLY A 594 21.86 -2.04 -12.87
N ALA A 595 21.29 -2.42 -14.01
CA ALA A 595 21.84 -2.07 -15.33
C ALA A 595 21.97 -0.55 -15.56
N SER A 596 21.09 0.24 -14.93
CA SER A 596 21.13 1.71 -14.97
C SER A 596 22.25 2.31 -14.11
N GLY A 597 22.91 1.53 -13.25
CA GLY A 597 24.00 1.95 -12.38
C GLY A 597 23.56 2.52 -11.02
N ALA A 598 24.55 2.79 -10.18
CA ALA A 598 24.40 3.53 -8.93
C ALA A 598 25.26 4.81 -8.99
N ARG A 599 24.60 5.97 -9.07
CA ARG A 599 25.25 7.28 -9.27
C ARG A 599 25.11 8.18 -8.06
N PHE A 600 26.23 8.69 -7.58
CA PHE A 600 26.31 9.70 -6.52
C PHE A 600 27.01 10.95 -7.04
N GLN A 601 26.43 12.11 -6.75
CA GLN A 601 27.13 13.37 -6.92
C GLN A 601 28.28 13.44 -5.93
N SER A 602 27.98 13.26 -4.64
CA SER A 602 28.99 13.30 -3.58
C SER A 602 28.75 12.25 -2.50
N VAL A 603 29.84 11.66 -2.01
CA VAL A 603 29.86 10.82 -0.81
C VAL A 603 30.93 11.34 0.13
N SER A 604 30.53 11.86 1.29
CA SER A 604 31.41 12.52 2.25
C SER A 604 31.39 11.82 3.62
N ALA A 605 32.55 11.72 4.27
CA ALA A 605 32.70 11.17 5.61
C ALA A 605 33.70 12.01 6.43
N ASP A 606 33.40 12.29 7.71
CA ASP A 606 34.29 13.04 8.64
C ASP A 606 34.60 12.24 9.93
N GLY A 607 34.90 10.95 9.76
CA GLY A 607 35.10 10.02 10.86
C GLY A 607 34.84 8.57 10.42
N GLY A 608 34.46 7.71 11.37
CA GLY A 608 34.19 6.30 11.13
C GLY A 608 35.44 5.43 10.92
N THR A 609 35.22 4.16 10.60
CA THR A 609 36.32 3.23 10.24
C THR A 609 36.77 3.48 8.81
N ASN A 610 35.82 3.57 7.89
CA ASN A 610 36.03 3.88 6.49
C ASN A 610 34.93 4.86 6.04
N GLY A 611 35.20 5.71 5.05
CA GLY A 611 34.18 6.58 4.47
C GLY A 611 33.33 5.87 3.42
N ILE A 612 33.97 5.02 2.60
CA ILE A 612 33.31 4.21 1.57
C ILE A 612 33.83 2.77 1.66
N VAL A 613 32.91 1.80 1.67
CA VAL A 613 33.20 0.37 1.64
C VAL A 613 32.43 -0.28 0.49
N LEU A 614 33.15 -0.85 -0.47
CA LEU A 614 32.58 -1.59 -1.60
C LEU A 614 33.21 -2.99 -1.63
N ASN A 615 32.41 -4.04 -1.53
CA ASN A 615 32.91 -5.41 -1.46
C ASN A 615 32.07 -6.39 -2.30
N GLY A 616 32.64 -6.96 -3.35
CA GLY A 616 32.00 -7.99 -4.15
C GLY A 616 30.87 -7.48 -5.03
N LEU A 617 30.98 -6.26 -5.57
CA LEU A 617 29.94 -5.67 -6.42
C LEU A 617 29.94 -6.26 -7.83
N THR A 618 28.76 -6.65 -8.30
CA THR A 618 28.51 -7.20 -9.64
C THR A 618 27.49 -6.36 -10.43
N GLY A 619 27.32 -6.64 -11.72
CA GLY A 619 26.30 -5.98 -12.56
C GLY A 619 26.78 -4.66 -13.19
N GLY A 620 25.96 -3.61 -13.07
CA GLY A 620 26.19 -2.28 -13.63
C GLY A 620 27.33 -1.51 -12.95
N ALA A 621 27.49 -0.24 -13.31
CA ALA A 621 28.55 0.63 -12.80
C ALA A 621 28.12 1.38 -11.53
N LEU A 622 29.05 1.52 -10.59
CA LEU A 622 28.97 2.47 -9.49
C LEU A 622 29.86 3.67 -9.79
N SER A 623 29.34 4.89 -9.64
CA SER A 623 30.09 6.13 -9.89
C SER A 623 29.83 7.17 -8.83
N VAL A 624 30.91 7.79 -8.33
CA VAL A 624 30.87 8.96 -7.44
C VAL A 624 31.53 10.15 -8.15
N GLY A 625 31.02 11.36 -7.92
CA GLY A 625 31.61 12.60 -8.46
C GLY A 625 31.26 12.91 -9.91
N LEU A 626 30.15 12.38 -10.43
CA LEU A 626 29.67 12.72 -11.77
C LEU A 626 29.26 14.21 -11.82
N GLY A 627 29.86 14.96 -12.75
CA GLY A 627 29.58 16.39 -12.95
C GLY A 627 30.36 17.34 -12.03
N GLY A 628 31.25 16.81 -11.19
CA GLY A 628 32.24 17.61 -10.46
C GLY A 628 33.31 18.19 -11.39
N ASN A 629 33.87 19.34 -11.01
CA ASN A 629 34.91 20.04 -11.75
C ASN A 629 36.18 20.27 -10.92
N SER A 630 36.19 19.87 -9.64
CA SER A 630 37.32 20.02 -8.74
C SER A 630 37.32 18.95 -7.66
N PRO A 631 38.48 18.57 -7.12
CA PRO A 631 38.57 17.69 -5.96
C PRO A 631 37.70 18.19 -4.79
N GLY A 632 36.90 17.29 -4.22
CA GLY A 632 35.92 17.58 -3.19
C GLY A 632 34.47 17.67 -3.70
N ASP A 633 34.26 17.92 -5.01
CA ASP A 633 32.91 17.91 -5.60
C ASP A 633 32.29 16.49 -5.58
N GLY A 634 33.14 15.45 -5.68
CA GLY A 634 32.77 14.04 -5.46
C GLY A 634 32.56 13.67 -4.00
N GLY A 635 32.78 14.61 -3.09
CA GLY A 635 32.74 14.40 -1.65
C GLY A 635 34.11 14.40 -1.01
N THR A 636 34.12 14.66 0.29
CA THR A 636 35.32 14.69 1.13
C THR A 636 35.29 13.53 2.10
N ILE A 637 36.30 12.67 2.04
CA ILE A 637 36.54 11.59 2.99
C ILE A 637 37.70 12.02 3.89
N GLN A 638 37.42 12.21 5.17
CA GLN A 638 38.40 12.70 6.12
C GLN A 638 38.28 12.07 7.51
N ASN A 639 39.37 12.09 8.26
CA ASN A 639 39.45 11.67 9.66
C ASN A 639 38.97 10.23 9.94
N THR A 640 38.95 9.37 8.92
CA THR A 640 38.66 7.93 9.09
C THR A 640 39.76 7.25 9.90
N THR A 641 39.41 6.30 10.77
CA THR A 641 40.38 5.58 11.61
C THR A 641 41.08 4.42 10.89
N GLY A 642 40.47 3.91 9.81
CA GLY A 642 41.05 2.94 8.88
C GLY A 642 41.37 3.58 7.53
N HIS A 643 41.14 2.85 6.44
CA HIS A 643 41.28 3.37 5.07
C HIS A 643 40.19 4.40 4.75
N GLY A 644 40.48 5.42 3.96
CA GLY A 644 39.45 6.35 3.49
C GLY A 644 38.37 5.65 2.67
N VAL A 645 38.80 4.96 1.61
CA VAL A 645 37.95 4.16 0.74
C VAL A 645 38.48 2.73 0.64
N MET A 646 37.61 1.74 0.75
CA MET A 646 37.94 0.32 0.55
C MET A 646 37.13 -0.25 -0.61
N VAL A 647 37.80 -0.81 -1.61
CA VAL A 647 37.17 -1.48 -2.76
C VAL A 647 37.74 -2.89 -2.92
N THR A 648 36.91 -3.90 -2.72
CA THR A 648 37.31 -5.31 -2.77
C THR A 648 36.49 -6.08 -3.80
N ASN A 649 37.13 -6.75 -4.76
CA ASN A 649 36.47 -7.64 -5.73
C ASN A 649 35.27 -7.00 -6.49
N CYS A 650 35.35 -5.72 -6.86
CA CYS A 650 34.28 -4.98 -7.56
C CYS A 650 34.57 -4.81 -9.07
N ALA A 651 33.57 -5.07 -9.91
CA ALA A 651 33.79 -5.10 -11.37
C ALA A 651 33.81 -3.74 -12.08
N ASN A 652 33.04 -2.73 -11.64
CA ASN A 652 32.88 -1.45 -12.36
C ASN A 652 32.71 -0.28 -11.39
N VAL A 653 33.81 0.29 -10.89
CA VAL A 653 33.80 1.41 -9.94
C VAL A 653 34.52 2.64 -10.52
N SER A 654 33.89 3.81 -10.41
CA SER A 654 34.49 5.10 -10.75
C SER A 654 34.42 6.04 -9.55
N LEU A 655 35.57 6.54 -9.10
CA LEU A 655 35.69 7.51 -8.01
C LEU A 655 36.31 8.78 -8.59
N ASN A 656 35.49 9.81 -8.83
CA ASN A 656 35.95 11.03 -9.49
C ASN A 656 35.84 12.22 -8.53
N ASN A 657 36.68 13.23 -8.73
CA ASN A 657 36.60 14.50 -8.00
C ASN A 657 36.60 14.35 -6.47
N MET A 658 37.23 13.30 -5.93
CA MET A 658 37.24 13.04 -4.50
C MET A 658 38.32 13.89 -3.80
N LEU A 659 38.06 14.30 -2.56
CA LEU A 659 39.11 14.70 -1.62
C LEU A 659 39.22 13.63 -0.53
N VAL A 660 40.36 12.95 -0.43
CA VAL A 660 40.63 11.97 0.64
C VAL A 660 41.79 12.45 1.48
N THR A 661 41.56 12.69 2.77
CA THR A 661 42.59 13.26 3.64
C THR A 661 42.58 12.74 5.07
N GLY A 662 43.75 12.55 5.69
CA GLY A 662 43.81 12.18 7.10
C GLY A 662 43.22 10.81 7.42
N ALA A 663 43.26 9.85 6.48
CA ALA A 663 42.91 8.47 6.78
C ALA A 663 43.95 7.82 7.72
N GLY A 664 43.49 7.00 8.67
CA GLY A 664 44.34 6.26 9.60
C GLY A 664 45.11 5.09 8.96
N GLY A 665 44.70 4.66 7.75
CA GLY A 665 45.43 3.78 6.85
C GLY A 665 45.66 4.45 5.50
N ASP A 666 45.45 3.68 4.43
CA ASP A 666 45.54 4.20 3.05
C ASP A 666 44.40 5.18 2.74
N GLY A 667 44.64 6.13 1.85
CA GLY A 667 43.57 6.95 1.28
C GLY A 667 42.54 6.08 0.55
N ILE A 668 43.00 5.28 -0.41
CA ILE A 668 42.18 4.30 -1.14
C ILE A 668 42.88 2.94 -1.14
N ASN A 669 42.25 1.94 -0.55
CA ASN A 669 42.69 0.55 -0.58
C ASN A 669 41.86 -0.26 -1.59
N LEU A 670 42.54 -0.87 -2.54
CA LEU A 670 41.98 -1.70 -3.59
C LEU A 670 42.48 -3.13 -3.42
N SER A 671 41.56 -4.10 -3.32
CA SER A 671 41.91 -5.52 -3.13
C SER A 671 41.17 -6.42 -4.12
N HIS A 672 41.92 -7.14 -4.93
CA HIS A 672 41.39 -8.16 -5.82
C HIS A 672 41.94 -9.52 -5.45
N THR A 673 41.07 -10.43 -5.05
CA THR A 673 41.39 -11.81 -4.63
C THR A 673 40.51 -12.84 -5.33
N GLY A 674 39.45 -12.40 -6.03
CA GLY A 674 38.47 -13.26 -6.69
C GLY A 674 38.79 -13.63 -8.14
N ALA A 675 37.88 -14.39 -8.74
CA ALA A 675 37.97 -14.81 -10.15
C ALA A 675 37.23 -13.89 -11.13
N GLY A 676 36.39 -12.98 -10.62
CA GLY A 676 35.67 -11.99 -11.43
C GLY A 676 36.56 -10.87 -11.95
N ALA A 677 36.04 -10.04 -12.85
CA ALA A 677 36.74 -8.84 -13.27
C ALA A 677 36.81 -7.82 -12.13
N PHE A 678 37.89 -7.03 -12.08
CA PHE A 678 38.04 -5.92 -11.15
C PHE A 678 38.43 -4.65 -11.91
N ASN A 679 37.49 -3.74 -12.18
CA ASN A 679 37.80 -2.49 -12.91
C ASN A 679 37.47 -1.27 -12.05
N VAL A 680 38.51 -0.48 -11.77
CA VAL A 680 38.43 0.75 -10.98
C VAL A 680 39.06 1.90 -11.74
N THR A 681 38.34 3.01 -11.83
CA THR A 681 38.84 4.30 -12.33
C THR A 681 38.82 5.32 -11.20
N ILE A 682 39.92 6.04 -11.01
CA ILE A 682 40.02 7.17 -10.09
C ILE A 682 40.50 8.37 -10.90
N ALA A 683 39.72 9.45 -10.90
CA ALA A 683 40.02 10.62 -11.71
C ALA A 683 39.85 11.93 -10.95
N ASP A 684 40.64 12.94 -11.32
CA ASP A 684 40.52 14.33 -10.82
C ASP A 684 40.46 14.42 -9.28
N SER A 685 41.10 13.47 -8.59
CA SER A 685 40.98 13.31 -7.14
C SER A 685 42.25 13.77 -6.43
N ASN A 686 42.09 14.30 -5.22
CA ASN A 686 43.19 14.71 -4.36
C ASN A 686 43.26 13.77 -3.14
N LEU A 687 44.40 13.11 -2.96
CA LEU A 687 44.64 12.24 -1.80
C LEU A 687 45.86 12.76 -1.05
N ASN A 688 45.67 13.17 0.21
CA ASN A 688 46.77 13.75 0.98
C ASN A 688 46.75 13.47 2.48
N ASN A 689 47.91 13.57 3.12
CA ASN A 689 48.03 13.43 4.58
C ASN A 689 47.45 12.11 5.15
N ASN A 690 47.44 11.03 4.36
CA ASN A 690 47.01 9.71 4.82
C ASN A 690 48.16 9.04 5.58
N ALA A 691 47.85 8.26 6.62
CA ALA A 691 48.85 7.68 7.50
C ALA A 691 49.71 6.59 6.82
N ALA A 692 49.18 5.89 5.83
CA ALA A 692 49.89 4.90 5.03
C ALA A 692 49.96 5.34 3.56
N GLN A 693 49.52 4.50 2.61
CA GLN A 693 49.62 4.84 1.18
C GLN A 693 48.54 5.86 0.76
N GLY A 694 48.79 6.60 -0.33
CA GLY A 694 47.71 7.34 -0.99
C GLY A 694 46.72 6.38 -1.63
N ILE A 695 47.23 5.51 -2.50
CA ILE A 695 46.49 4.40 -3.12
C ILE A 695 47.30 3.11 -2.94
N ALA A 696 46.70 2.08 -2.34
CA ALA A 696 47.26 0.74 -2.30
C ALA A 696 46.43 -0.21 -3.16
N LEU A 697 47.09 -1.00 -4.01
CA LEU A 697 46.45 -2.04 -4.81
C LEU A 697 47.08 -3.40 -4.53
N ASN A 698 46.27 -4.33 -4.02
CA ASN A 698 46.62 -5.72 -3.85
C ASN A 698 45.93 -6.61 -4.89
N ALA A 699 46.70 -7.03 -5.89
CA ALA A 699 46.25 -7.73 -7.09
C ALA A 699 46.55 -9.24 -7.04
N ASN A 700 45.81 -10.01 -6.24
CA ASN A 700 46.03 -11.45 -6.05
C ASN A 700 45.00 -12.36 -6.76
N GLY A 701 43.91 -11.79 -7.28
CA GLY A 701 42.82 -12.53 -7.91
C GLY A 701 43.16 -13.06 -9.30
N THR A 702 42.57 -14.20 -9.67
CA THR A 702 42.81 -14.86 -10.96
C THR A 702 42.07 -14.18 -12.12
N GLY A 703 41.04 -13.39 -11.82
CA GLY A 703 40.30 -12.62 -12.82
C GLY A 703 41.10 -11.44 -13.35
N ASN A 704 40.80 -10.99 -14.56
CA ASN A 704 41.42 -9.81 -15.14
C ASN A 704 41.08 -8.57 -14.31
N MET A 705 42.04 -7.66 -14.17
CA MET A 705 41.85 -6.45 -13.40
C MET A 705 42.41 -5.22 -14.10
N ARG A 706 41.76 -4.08 -13.88
CA ARG A 706 42.13 -2.79 -14.42
C ARG A 706 42.08 -1.71 -13.34
N LEU A 707 43.18 -1.00 -13.18
CA LEU A 707 43.25 0.26 -12.45
C LEU A 707 43.59 1.38 -13.43
N THR A 708 42.76 2.41 -13.48
CA THR A 708 43.00 3.62 -14.28
C THR A 708 43.02 4.84 -13.36
N LEU A 709 44.14 5.55 -13.33
CA LEU A 709 44.35 6.77 -12.57
C LEU A 709 44.57 7.93 -13.53
N ASN A 710 43.66 8.90 -13.56
CA ASN A 710 43.72 10.06 -14.45
C ASN A 710 43.76 11.38 -13.66
N ASP A 711 44.71 12.25 -13.94
CA ASP A 711 44.71 13.65 -13.48
C ASP A 711 44.58 13.78 -11.94
N ASN A 712 45.06 12.79 -11.18
CA ASN A 712 44.99 12.81 -9.72
C ASN A 712 46.18 13.54 -9.11
N VAL A 713 45.96 14.14 -7.95
CA VAL A 713 46.98 14.79 -7.13
C VAL A 713 47.19 14.00 -5.85
N LEU A 714 48.39 13.48 -5.62
CA LEU A 714 48.71 12.69 -4.42
C LEU A 714 49.87 13.34 -3.69
N THR A 715 49.67 13.79 -2.46
CA THR A 715 50.71 14.52 -1.71
C THR A 715 50.79 14.12 -0.26
N GLN A 716 51.99 14.18 0.32
CA GLN A 716 52.18 14.07 1.78
C GLN A 716 51.58 12.79 2.42
N ASN A 717 51.69 11.63 1.78
CA ASN A 717 51.24 10.36 2.37
C ASN A 717 52.37 9.78 3.27
N GLY A 718 52.00 8.96 4.26
CA GLY A 718 52.93 8.45 5.28
C GLY A 718 53.84 7.33 4.79
N ALA A 719 53.39 6.53 3.81
CA ALA A 719 54.15 5.48 3.12
C ALA A 719 54.31 5.84 1.63
N GLU A 720 54.26 4.87 0.70
CA GLU A 720 54.26 5.13 -0.74
C GLU A 720 53.00 5.90 -1.19
N SER A 721 53.11 6.84 -2.11
CA SER A 721 51.88 7.51 -2.59
C SER A 721 51.00 6.55 -3.38
N ILE A 722 51.59 5.70 -4.20
CA ILE A 722 50.91 4.61 -4.89
C ILE A 722 51.72 3.33 -4.73
N GLU A 723 51.10 2.30 -4.17
CA GLU A 723 51.64 0.94 -4.13
C GLU A 723 50.78 0.00 -4.97
N VAL A 724 51.42 -0.80 -5.83
CA VAL A 724 50.78 -1.87 -6.58
C VAL A 724 51.52 -3.17 -6.35
N THR A 725 50.88 -4.13 -5.69
CA THR A 725 51.40 -5.48 -5.50
C THR A 725 50.60 -6.47 -6.33
N VAL A 726 51.24 -7.08 -7.35
CA VAL A 726 50.67 -8.14 -8.18
C VAL A 726 51.12 -9.50 -7.65
N GLY A 727 50.16 -10.33 -7.28
CA GLY A 727 50.37 -11.65 -6.70
C GLY A 727 50.88 -12.69 -7.69
N ALA A 728 51.45 -13.76 -7.15
CA ALA A 728 51.96 -14.88 -7.95
C ALA A 728 50.88 -15.56 -8.81
N SER A 729 49.62 -15.52 -8.37
CA SER A 729 48.47 -16.15 -9.03
C SER A 729 47.55 -15.15 -9.74
N ALA A 730 47.98 -13.89 -9.89
CA ALA A 730 47.17 -12.85 -10.49
C ALA A 730 46.83 -13.18 -11.96
N GLY A 731 45.62 -12.79 -12.38
CA GLY A 731 45.23 -12.74 -13.79
C GLY A 731 46.01 -11.68 -14.58
N ASN A 732 45.46 -11.23 -15.71
CA ASN A 732 46.04 -10.07 -16.39
C ASN A 732 45.74 -8.79 -15.58
N THR A 733 46.79 -8.05 -15.23
CA THR A 733 46.68 -6.80 -14.48
C THR A 733 47.03 -5.62 -15.36
N TYR A 734 46.08 -4.70 -15.55
CA TYR A 734 46.27 -3.47 -16.32
C TYR A 734 46.32 -2.28 -15.36
N VAL A 735 47.41 -1.52 -15.37
CA VAL A 735 47.57 -0.30 -14.59
C VAL A 735 47.88 0.85 -15.53
N THR A 736 47.02 1.86 -15.52
CA THR A 736 47.20 3.10 -16.29
C THR A 736 47.35 4.26 -15.33
N LEU A 737 48.44 5.01 -15.49
CA LEU A 737 48.73 6.26 -14.81
C LEU A 737 48.82 7.35 -15.89
N ASN A 738 47.80 8.20 -16.00
CA ASN A 738 47.73 9.26 -16.98
C ASN A 738 47.66 10.63 -16.28
N ASN A 739 48.63 11.51 -16.55
CA ASN A 739 48.67 12.89 -16.06
C ASN A 739 48.56 13.07 -14.53
N ASN A 740 48.98 12.09 -13.74
CA ASN A 740 48.91 12.22 -12.27
C ASN A 740 50.09 13.06 -11.74
N ASP A 741 49.83 13.93 -10.78
CA ASP A 741 50.84 14.69 -10.04
C ASP A 741 51.02 14.11 -8.64
N ILE A 742 52.10 13.34 -8.46
CA ILE A 742 52.36 12.56 -7.26
C ILE A 742 53.60 13.13 -6.59
N ASN A 743 53.40 13.90 -5.53
CA ASN A 743 54.44 14.58 -4.78
C ASN A 743 54.51 14.07 -3.33
N ASN A 744 55.18 12.92 -3.18
CA ASN A 744 55.28 12.21 -1.91
C ASN A 744 56.59 12.52 -1.17
N THR A 745 56.69 13.72 -0.63
CA THR A 745 57.93 14.22 -0.01
C THR A 745 58.05 13.94 1.49
N SER A 746 56.99 13.43 2.12
CA SER A 746 56.96 13.00 3.53
C SER A 746 57.07 11.50 3.73
N GLY A 747 56.69 10.70 2.73
CA GLY A 747 56.72 9.24 2.76
C GLY A 747 57.84 8.64 1.90
N ASP A 748 57.62 7.42 1.43
CA ASP A 748 58.59 6.62 0.67
C ASP A 748 58.55 6.92 -0.84
N GLN A 749 58.34 5.93 -1.71
CA GLN A 749 58.26 6.15 -3.15
C GLN A 749 57.04 7.01 -3.55
N ALA A 750 57.13 7.70 -4.69
CA ALA A 750 55.93 8.27 -5.31
C ALA A 750 55.08 7.16 -5.94
N PHE A 751 55.73 6.19 -6.57
CA PHE A 751 55.10 5.00 -7.13
C PHE A 751 55.99 3.77 -6.91
N LEU A 752 55.41 2.73 -6.32
CA LEU A 752 56.01 1.40 -6.18
C LEU A 752 55.11 0.36 -6.85
N MET A 753 55.67 -0.45 -7.75
CA MET A 753 55.02 -1.64 -8.28
C MET A 753 55.86 -2.87 -8.04
N THR A 754 55.31 -3.88 -7.38
CA THR A 754 55.92 -5.21 -7.20
C THR A 754 55.13 -6.26 -7.96
N VAL A 755 55.78 -6.94 -8.91
CA VAL A 755 55.16 -7.98 -9.74
C VAL A 755 55.70 -9.35 -9.35
N ASN A 756 54.91 -10.12 -8.60
CA ASN A 756 55.27 -11.46 -8.11
C ASN A 756 54.84 -12.61 -9.05
N GLY A 757 53.93 -12.34 -9.98
CA GLY A 757 53.47 -13.29 -11.00
C GLY A 757 52.44 -12.66 -11.94
N GLY A 758 51.73 -13.49 -12.70
CA GLY A 758 50.77 -13.02 -13.70
C GLY A 758 51.42 -12.28 -14.89
N THR A 759 50.58 -11.66 -15.72
CA THR A 759 51.03 -10.74 -16.78
C THR A 759 50.50 -9.34 -16.48
N THR A 760 51.42 -8.40 -16.27
CA THR A 760 51.10 -7.00 -15.95
C THR A 760 51.35 -6.11 -17.17
N TYR A 761 50.43 -5.19 -17.39
CA TYR A 761 50.50 -4.14 -18.40
C TYR A 761 50.50 -2.79 -17.67
N LEU A 762 51.59 -2.05 -17.80
CA LEU A 762 51.72 -0.72 -17.21
C LEU A 762 51.76 0.34 -18.32
N LEU A 763 50.88 1.32 -18.25
CA LEU A 763 50.96 2.55 -19.02
C LEU A 763 51.15 3.71 -18.06
N ALA A 764 52.28 4.40 -18.11
CA ALA A 764 52.51 5.63 -17.36
C ALA A 764 52.80 6.77 -18.36
N THR A 765 51.97 7.81 -18.37
CA THR A 765 52.08 8.90 -19.33
C THR A 765 51.74 10.25 -18.73
N GLY A 766 52.48 11.30 -19.10
CA GLY A 766 52.19 12.69 -18.73
C GLY A 766 52.31 12.99 -17.22
N GLY A 767 52.79 12.05 -16.41
CA GLY A 767 52.76 12.15 -14.95
C GLY A 767 53.99 12.83 -14.36
N ASN A 768 53.85 13.36 -13.15
CA ASN A 768 54.93 13.88 -12.33
C ASN A 768 55.05 13.05 -11.04
N PHE A 769 56.26 12.58 -10.74
CA PHE A 769 56.52 11.67 -9.62
C PHE A 769 57.71 12.19 -8.81
N VAL A 770 57.44 12.67 -7.60
CA VAL A 770 58.43 13.30 -6.71
C VAL A 770 58.50 12.56 -5.39
N SER A 771 59.70 12.19 -4.95
CA SER A 771 59.95 11.60 -3.63
C SER A 771 61.18 12.23 -2.95
N ASN A 772 61.21 12.23 -1.62
CA ASN A 772 62.40 12.57 -0.83
C ASN A 772 63.02 11.36 -0.13
N SER A 773 62.50 10.16 -0.36
CA SER A 773 63.03 8.93 0.22
C SER A 773 64.37 8.54 -0.42
N THR A 774 65.12 7.67 0.27
CA THR A 774 66.30 7.01 -0.28
C THR A 774 65.96 6.01 -1.38
N ASP A 775 64.71 5.57 -1.44
CA ASP A 775 64.20 4.74 -2.53
C ASP A 775 63.90 5.56 -3.80
N PRO A 776 63.80 4.92 -4.97
CA PRO A 776 63.49 5.62 -6.22
C PRO A 776 62.12 6.30 -6.16
N ALA A 777 61.95 7.46 -6.81
CA ALA A 777 60.63 8.08 -6.90
C ALA A 777 59.63 7.20 -7.64
N PHE A 778 60.06 6.55 -8.73
CA PHE A 778 59.27 5.56 -9.47
C PHE A 778 60.01 4.23 -9.52
N ASP A 779 59.50 3.21 -8.82
CA ASP A 779 60.16 1.92 -8.67
C ASP A 779 59.28 0.77 -9.15
N VAL A 780 59.81 -0.06 -10.04
CA VAL A 780 59.12 -1.25 -10.55
C VAL A 780 60.00 -2.47 -10.33
N ILE A 781 59.57 -3.35 -9.44
CA ILE A 781 60.24 -4.58 -9.06
C ILE A 781 59.51 -5.76 -9.71
N VAL A 782 60.24 -6.57 -10.48
CA VAL A 782 59.72 -7.75 -11.17
C VAL A 782 60.44 -8.98 -10.62
N ASN A 783 59.68 -9.85 -9.97
CA ASN A 783 60.19 -11.05 -9.32
C ASN A 783 60.20 -12.27 -10.26
N PRO A 784 60.92 -13.36 -9.90
CA PRO A 784 61.07 -14.54 -10.76
C PRO A 784 59.73 -15.06 -11.31
N ASN A 785 59.73 -15.40 -12.61
CA ASN A 785 58.57 -15.91 -13.37
C ASN A 785 57.43 -14.90 -13.64
N ALA A 786 57.53 -13.65 -13.21
CA ALA A 786 56.57 -12.61 -13.54
C ALA A 786 56.77 -12.03 -14.95
N LYS A 787 55.70 -11.48 -15.55
CA LYS A 787 55.76 -10.81 -16.85
C LYS A 787 55.27 -9.37 -16.75
N LEU A 788 56.10 -8.43 -17.17
CA LEU A 788 55.76 -7.00 -17.27
C LEU A 788 55.84 -6.53 -18.72
N ASN A 789 54.80 -5.85 -19.18
CA ASN A 789 54.80 -5.06 -20.42
C ASN A 789 54.49 -3.60 -20.07
N ALA A 790 55.51 -2.75 -20.09
CA ALA A 790 55.42 -1.37 -19.65
C ALA A 790 55.69 -0.38 -20.78
N THR A 791 54.80 0.61 -20.92
CA THR A 791 55.03 1.83 -21.69
C THR A 791 55.06 3.00 -20.71
N VAL A 792 56.21 3.65 -20.60
CA VAL A 792 56.43 4.80 -19.72
C VAL A 792 56.85 5.96 -20.62
N THR A 793 56.01 6.98 -20.79
CA THR A 793 56.29 8.06 -21.75
C THR A 793 55.93 9.45 -21.24
N ASP A 794 56.69 10.49 -21.59
CA ASP A 794 56.35 11.89 -21.24
C ASP A 794 56.13 12.12 -19.73
N ASN A 795 56.91 11.45 -18.86
CA ASN A 795 56.81 11.62 -17.41
C ASN A 795 58.02 12.37 -16.83
N SER A 796 57.81 13.03 -15.69
CA SER A 796 58.84 13.64 -14.86
C SER A 796 59.05 12.84 -13.57
N PHE A 797 60.29 12.47 -13.28
CA PHE A 797 60.70 11.76 -12.07
C PHE A 797 61.71 12.61 -11.29
N ALA A 798 61.50 12.84 -10.00
CA ALA A 798 62.42 13.60 -9.18
C ALA A 798 62.61 12.97 -7.81
N SER A 799 63.86 12.73 -7.43
CA SER A 799 64.20 12.32 -6.06
C SER A 799 65.32 13.16 -5.46
N SER A 800 65.16 13.58 -4.20
CA SER A 800 66.21 14.32 -3.50
C SER A 800 67.23 13.41 -2.78
N ALA A 801 66.85 12.18 -2.44
CA ALA A 801 67.72 11.24 -1.72
C ALA A 801 67.93 9.89 -2.44
N GLY A 802 67.04 9.50 -3.35
CA GLY A 802 67.11 8.27 -4.14
C GLY A 802 67.25 8.52 -5.65
N LEU A 803 66.92 7.50 -6.46
CA LEU A 803 66.88 7.58 -7.92
C LEU A 803 65.59 8.24 -8.40
N GLY A 804 65.58 8.78 -9.61
CA GLY A 804 64.33 9.22 -10.24
C GLY A 804 63.45 8.03 -10.61
N LEU A 805 64.00 7.09 -11.39
CA LEU A 805 63.29 5.87 -11.79
C LEU A 805 64.18 4.63 -11.71
N ARG A 806 63.59 3.52 -11.24
CA ARG A 806 64.19 2.18 -11.29
C ARG A 806 63.22 1.15 -11.86
N VAL A 807 63.74 0.27 -12.71
CA VAL A 807 63.10 -1.01 -13.06
C VAL A 807 64.08 -2.13 -12.69
N TRP A 808 63.67 -3.01 -11.79
CA TRP A 808 64.50 -4.05 -11.20
C TRP A 808 63.92 -5.44 -11.46
N ASN A 809 64.63 -6.24 -12.27
CA ASN A 809 64.40 -7.68 -12.32
C ASN A 809 65.24 -8.39 -11.25
N THR A 810 64.60 -9.07 -10.31
CA THR A 810 65.27 -9.63 -9.12
C THR A 810 65.79 -11.06 -9.30
N GLY A 811 65.44 -11.76 -10.40
CA GLY A 811 65.92 -13.12 -10.61
C GLY A 811 65.48 -13.79 -11.91
N ASP A 812 65.76 -15.08 -12.03
CA ASP A 812 65.55 -15.84 -13.27
C ASP A 812 64.06 -16.07 -13.60
N GLY A 813 63.75 -16.20 -14.90
CA GLY A 813 62.41 -16.53 -15.40
C GLY A 813 61.43 -15.35 -15.53
N ALA A 814 61.77 -14.17 -14.99
CA ALA A 814 60.99 -12.96 -15.24
C ALA A 814 61.14 -12.48 -16.70
N THR A 815 60.11 -11.82 -17.24
CA THR A 815 60.15 -11.15 -18.54
C THR A 815 59.75 -9.69 -18.39
N VAL A 816 60.65 -8.77 -18.73
CA VAL A 816 60.34 -7.34 -18.79
C VAL A 816 60.42 -6.83 -20.23
N ARG A 817 59.29 -6.31 -20.74
CA ARG A 817 59.21 -5.49 -21.95
C ARG A 817 58.96 -4.05 -21.56
N LEU A 818 59.85 -3.16 -21.95
CA LEU A 818 59.82 -1.77 -21.53
C LEU A 818 60.02 -0.83 -22.71
N SER A 819 59.12 0.14 -22.86
CA SER A 819 59.21 1.26 -23.78
C SER A 819 59.30 2.55 -22.96
N MET A 820 60.41 3.29 -23.10
CA MET A 820 60.61 4.59 -22.44
C MET A 820 60.82 5.69 -23.47
N LEU A 821 59.89 6.63 -23.60
CA LEU A 821 60.00 7.77 -24.52
C LEU A 821 59.77 9.09 -23.76
N ASP A 822 60.49 10.15 -24.13
CA ASP A 822 60.22 11.53 -23.65
C ASP A 822 60.13 11.72 -22.12
N ASN A 823 60.73 10.84 -21.32
CA ASN A 823 60.76 10.98 -19.88
C ASN A 823 61.94 11.84 -19.39
N GLN A 824 61.75 12.50 -18.25
CA GLN A 824 62.77 13.27 -17.55
C GLN A 824 62.97 12.72 -16.14
N ALA A 825 64.22 12.61 -15.69
CA ALA A 825 64.51 12.18 -14.33
C ALA A 825 65.62 13.02 -13.69
N THR A 826 65.46 13.34 -12.42
CA THR A 826 66.45 14.04 -11.60
C THR A 826 66.68 13.29 -10.28
N SER A 827 67.95 13.25 -9.84
CA SER A 827 68.35 12.72 -8.54
C SER A 827 69.34 13.68 -7.90
N ALA A 828 69.05 14.24 -6.74
CA ALA A 828 69.99 15.14 -6.08
C ALA A 828 71.14 14.37 -5.40
N SER A 829 70.90 13.13 -4.96
CA SER A 829 71.92 12.25 -4.37
C SER A 829 72.78 11.54 -5.43
N GLN A 830 72.24 11.30 -6.63
CA GLN A 830 72.93 10.70 -7.77
C GLN A 830 72.69 11.47 -9.08
N PRO A 831 73.17 12.74 -9.20
CA PRO A 831 72.86 13.60 -10.35
C PRO A 831 73.33 13.06 -11.70
N ALA A 832 74.30 12.14 -11.69
CA ALA A 832 74.85 11.54 -12.90
C ALA A 832 74.05 10.30 -13.38
N LEU A 833 73.21 9.70 -12.54
CA LEU A 833 72.52 8.43 -12.81
C LEU A 833 71.06 8.46 -12.30
N PRO A 834 70.18 9.34 -12.82
CA PRO A 834 68.81 9.45 -12.30
C PRO A 834 67.90 8.28 -12.70
N TYR A 835 68.36 7.40 -13.59
CA TYR A 835 67.66 6.21 -14.04
C TYR A 835 68.46 4.94 -13.75
N GLN A 836 67.79 3.86 -13.35
CA GLN A 836 68.41 2.55 -13.19
C GLN A 836 67.57 1.43 -13.80
N LEU A 837 68.21 0.62 -14.64
CA LEU A 837 67.70 -0.69 -15.06
C LEU A 837 68.60 -1.73 -14.40
N ARG A 838 68.05 -2.48 -13.44
CA ARG A 838 68.78 -3.47 -12.65
C ARG A 838 68.31 -4.87 -12.99
N ASN A 839 69.25 -5.79 -13.23
CA ASN A 839 68.95 -7.18 -13.52
C ASN A 839 69.85 -8.10 -12.70
N ASP A 840 69.26 -8.76 -11.71
CA ASP A 840 69.93 -9.70 -10.80
C ASP A 840 69.74 -11.16 -11.26
N ALA A 841 69.18 -11.40 -12.46
CA ALA A 841 69.06 -12.74 -13.05
C ALA A 841 70.43 -13.39 -13.32
N SER A 842 70.55 -14.68 -13.02
CA SER A 842 71.79 -15.45 -13.19
C SER A 842 71.98 -15.99 -14.62
N SER A 843 70.94 -15.95 -15.45
CA SER A 843 70.92 -16.42 -16.84
C SER A 843 70.64 -15.30 -17.87
N ALA A 844 71.33 -15.35 -19.02
CA ALA A 844 71.16 -14.38 -20.11
C ALA A 844 69.82 -14.61 -20.87
N GLY A 845 68.93 -13.62 -20.87
CA GLY A 845 67.67 -13.66 -21.65
C GLY A 845 66.42 -12.99 -21.05
N ALA A 846 66.48 -12.40 -19.85
CA ALA A 846 65.28 -11.94 -19.10
C ALA A 846 64.82 -10.48 -19.38
N PHE A 847 65.54 -9.70 -20.18
CA PHE A 847 65.30 -8.27 -20.39
C PHE A 847 65.27 -7.93 -21.89
N SER A 848 64.11 -7.53 -22.40
CA SER A 848 63.93 -7.15 -23.82
C SER A 848 63.39 -5.72 -23.90
N VAL A 849 64.26 -4.76 -24.17
CA VAL A 849 63.85 -3.40 -24.55
C VAL A 849 63.60 -3.40 -26.05
N GLU A 850 62.33 -3.45 -26.45
CA GLU A 850 61.94 -3.50 -27.85
C GLU A 850 61.43 -2.11 -28.28
N LYS A 851 62.03 -1.51 -29.31
CA LYS A 851 61.54 -0.26 -29.90
C LYS A 851 60.25 -0.55 -30.69
N ARG A 852 59.13 -0.04 -30.20
CA ARG A 852 57.86 -0.09 -30.93
C ARG A 852 57.85 0.99 -32.01
N THR A 853 57.90 0.61 -33.29
CA THR A 853 58.00 1.53 -34.43
C THR A 853 56.68 2.12 -34.92
N THR A 854 55.56 1.83 -34.24
CA THR A 854 54.23 2.39 -34.57
C THR A 854 53.50 2.87 -33.32
N PRO A 855 52.92 4.09 -33.33
CA PRO A 855 52.16 4.65 -32.22
C PRO A 855 51.08 3.67 -31.72
N VAL A 856 50.80 3.71 -30.42
CA VAL A 856 49.60 3.07 -29.88
C VAL A 856 48.39 3.78 -30.47
N PRO A 857 47.36 3.05 -30.95
CA PRO A 857 46.05 3.67 -31.14
C PRO A 857 45.67 4.40 -29.85
N ALA A 858 45.01 5.55 -29.96
CA ALA A 858 44.64 6.41 -28.83
C ALA A 858 43.72 5.74 -27.79
N ASP A 859 43.39 4.46 -27.97
CA ASP A 859 42.62 3.66 -27.05
C ASP A 859 43.13 2.20 -27.07
N PRO A 860 43.77 1.70 -26.00
CA PRO A 860 44.11 0.27 -25.88
C PRO A 860 42.92 -0.58 -25.39
N MET A 861 41.69 -0.04 -25.33
CA MET A 861 40.58 -0.58 -24.54
C MET A 861 39.36 -1.09 -25.32
N VAL A 862 39.55 -1.83 -26.42
CA VAL A 862 38.44 -2.60 -27.01
C VAL A 862 38.77 -4.09 -27.01
N ASP A 863 37.88 -4.84 -26.37
CA ASP A 863 37.78 -6.30 -26.41
C ASP A 863 37.81 -6.82 -27.85
N GLN A 864 38.98 -7.26 -28.28
CA GLN A 864 39.14 -8.19 -29.38
C GLN A 864 40.04 -9.30 -28.85
N GLU A 865 39.46 -10.50 -28.78
CA GLU A 865 40.17 -11.78 -28.94
C GLU A 865 41.45 -11.63 -29.78
N PRO A 866 42.52 -12.38 -29.47
CA PRO A 866 43.77 -12.30 -30.20
C PRO A 866 43.49 -12.47 -31.70
N ASP A 867 43.69 -11.39 -32.45
CA ASP A 867 43.37 -11.33 -33.87
C ASP A 867 44.06 -12.51 -34.57
N ALA A 868 43.25 -13.47 -35.01
CA ALA A 868 43.67 -14.71 -35.65
C ALA A 868 44.29 -14.49 -37.04
N ASN A 869 44.57 -13.23 -37.42
CA ASN A 869 45.16 -12.85 -38.70
C ASN A 869 46.68 -12.63 -38.69
N MET A 870 47.40 -13.01 -37.63
CA MET A 870 48.87 -13.19 -37.71
C MET A 870 49.30 -14.60 -38.13
N ARG A 871 48.40 -15.39 -38.72
CA ARG A 871 48.75 -16.54 -39.56
C ARG A 871 48.27 -16.31 -40.99
N ASN A 872 49.07 -15.62 -41.79
CA ASN A 872 49.45 -16.02 -43.16
C ASN A 872 49.93 -14.79 -43.95
N GLY A 873 51.25 -14.64 -44.06
CA GLY A 873 51.90 -13.61 -44.85
C GLY A 873 53.40 -13.86 -44.80
N ALA A 874 53.86 -14.78 -45.65
CA ALA A 874 55.21 -15.30 -45.70
C ALA A 874 56.27 -14.19 -45.89
N ASP A 875 56.98 -13.83 -44.83
CA ASP A 875 58.45 -13.75 -44.78
C ASP A 875 58.92 -13.35 -43.38
N ASN A 876 59.38 -14.32 -42.60
CA ASN A 876 60.64 -14.23 -41.84
C ASN A 876 60.79 -15.49 -41.00
N ARG A 877 61.66 -16.36 -41.52
CA ARG A 877 62.11 -17.56 -40.82
C ARG A 877 62.80 -17.16 -39.53
N TYR A 878 62.32 -17.75 -38.45
CA TYR A 878 63.02 -18.04 -37.22
C TYR A 878 64.43 -18.58 -37.53
N ASP A 879 65.47 -17.83 -37.11
CA ASP A 879 66.83 -18.33 -36.96
C ASP A 879 67.15 -18.33 -35.44
N PRO A 880 67.35 -19.50 -34.80
CA PRO A 880 67.59 -19.61 -33.37
C PRO A 880 69.05 -19.30 -32.96
N GLY A 881 69.74 -18.42 -33.69
CA GLY A 881 71.21 -18.35 -33.70
C GLY A 881 71.90 -17.10 -33.16
N ASP A 882 71.22 -15.96 -32.93
CA ASP A 882 71.93 -14.72 -32.54
C ASP A 882 71.29 -14.02 -31.35
N SER A 883 71.88 -14.26 -30.18
CA SER A 883 71.70 -13.51 -28.94
C SER A 883 72.53 -12.23 -28.98
N ASN A 884 71.91 -11.12 -28.58
CA ASN A 884 72.50 -9.81 -28.23
C ASN A 884 72.59 -8.77 -29.35
N THR A 885 71.52 -8.01 -29.56
CA THR A 885 71.61 -6.62 -30.03
C THR A 885 70.58 -5.76 -29.30
N TRP A 886 71.09 -4.84 -28.48
CA TRP A 886 70.33 -3.86 -27.69
C TRP A 886 70.41 -2.53 -28.45
N ILE A 887 69.28 -1.89 -28.75
CA ILE A 887 69.26 -0.53 -29.32
C ILE A 887 68.40 0.34 -28.40
N ILE A 888 69.07 1.17 -27.61
CA ILE A 888 68.45 2.25 -26.83
C ILE A 888 68.40 3.48 -27.74
N ASP A 889 67.21 3.90 -28.16
CA ASP A 889 67.06 5.05 -29.07
C ASP A 889 66.49 6.26 -28.30
N PHE A 890 67.36 7.22 -27.99
CA PHE A 890 67.03 8.46 -27.30
C PHE A 890 66.89 9.61 -28.30
N ASN A 891 65.72 10.25 -28.39
CA ASN A 891 65.57 11.51 -29.12
C ASN A 891 64.97 12.64 -28.29
N LYS A 892 65.88 13.35 -27.61
CA LYS A 892 66.09 14.81 -27.66
C LYS A 892 64.98 15.76 -27.16
N GLY A 893 65.17 16.29 -25.94
CA GLY A 893 64.51 17.54 -25.55
C GLY A 893 64.67 18.09 -24.12
N GLY A 894 65.87 18.10 -23.51
CA GLY A 894 66.11 18.99 -22.35
C GLY A 894 66.98 18.42 -21.23
N VAL A 895 68.24 18.86 -21.21
CA VAL A 895 69.25 18.92 -20.12
C VAL A 895 69.12 17.95 -18.92
N GLY A 896 70.02 16.96 -18.86
CA GLY A 896 70.66 16.56 -17.59
C GLY A 896 70.49 15.13 -17.07
N GLY A 897 70.79 14.10 -17.87
CA GLY A 897 70.99 12.74 -17.33
C GLY A 897 71.40 11.75 -18.40
N ASN A 898 72.69 11.42 -18.50
CA ASN A 898 73.16 10.34 -19.37
C ASN A 898 72.89 9.00 -18.66
N PHE A 899 72.14 8.09 -19.31
CA PHE A 899 72.04 6.68 -18.88
C PHE A 899 73.43 6.03 -18.94
N ASN A 900 74.03 5.72 -17.79
CA ASN A 900 75.40 5.17 -17.75
C ASN A 900 75.56 3.89 -16.90
N SER A 901 74.48 3.24 -16.45
CA SER A 901 74.62 1.97 -15.72
C SER A 901 73.51 0.96 -16.04
N PHE A 902 73.83 0.02 -16.92
CA PHE A 902 73.25 -1.32 -16.85
C PHE A 902 74.12 -2.11 -15.86
N THR A 903 73.57 -2.39 -14.68
CA THR A 903 74.28 -3.16 -13.64
C THR A 903 73.76 -4.58 -13.67
N THR A 904 74.64 -5.52 -14.06
CA THR A 904 74.46 -6.95 -13.83
C THR A 904 75.44 -7.36 -12.75
N ASP A 905 75.00 -8.19 -11.80
CA ASP A 905 75.88 -8.70 -10.73
C ASP A 905 76.90 -9.74 -11.27
N SER A 906 76.88 -10.00 -12.58
CA SER A 906 77.80 -10.92 -13.29
C SER A 906 79.13 -10.29 -13.73
N GLY A 907 79.36 -8.99 -13.51
CA GLY A 907 80.64 -8.35 -13.81
C GLY A 907 81.00 -8.22 -15.30
N ASN A 908 80.10 -8.60 -16.22
CA ASN A 908 80.24 -8.34 -17.64
C ASN A 908 79.34 -7.17 -18.03
N ILE A 909 79.94 -5.99 -18.17
CA ILE A 909 79.33 -4.84 -18.82
C ILE A 909 79.51 -5.04 -20.33
N PRO A 910 78.46 -5.26 -21.15
CA PRO A 910 78.56 -5.00 -22.57
C PRO A 910 78.70 -3.49 -22.73
N THR A 911 79.81 -3.05 -23.31
CA THR A 911 80.01 -1.66 -23.75
C THR A 911 78.95 -1.26 -24.79
N PRO A 912 78.67 0.05 -24.95
CA PRO A 912 77.39 0.63 -25.43
C PRO A 912 76.83 0.07 -26.73
#